data_AF-A0A2N4UMD0-F1
#
_entry.id   AF-A0A2N4UMD0-F1
#
_cell.length_a   1.000
_cell.length_b   1.000
_cell.length_c   1.000
_cell.angle_alpha   90.00
_cell.angle_beta   90.00
_cell.angle_gamma   90.00
#
_symmetry.space_group_name_H-M   'P 1'
#
loop_
_entity.id
_entity.type
_entity.pdbx_description
1 polymer ?
#
loop_
_entity_poly.entity_id
_entity_poly.type
_entity_poly.pdbx_seq_one_letter_code
_entity_poly.pdbx_strand_id
1 'polypeptide(L)'
;MNKNKISLSKCISLGIAGLFTLSGEAYASSYSDLLSTMQVRQVALEKEQISSDSCLGERLDGLLKINYNCSSEVSALAESENNDRTALYTLMAASLKTDKQTVGIQWAKQRHPKYIQGVVREVRLEDGTTTFWNGIGEHPDENNIDRVLTKQFAKLYASPTKSADVLRDNLPLYEAFGVIKQENKNGKRWYQVTEEYVPKQKPSNWEPKTIGWISEEDAISWKRALVMRFTNSLNRDPSVIFETAEDAVALMKANKMERNKQLDKLYADFESGNVNRTSGALAIEPTVGQSQDQIVMYPLLDFYKLNSEELYMDGQFARLLEVAAQTRNGANQDSMGNVPIDIVFVMDLTSSMQPYLDQLLSVVKKFVLDTNGQDIRFGFIGYQDKDKERKFAFSQKDFTHSGVLSPSDFVTILSKVEAQKIPVKSDDIPEAVLDGVNLALDSKQWRDKSAKTIILIGDAPGREDNISIKELRDKSYTRKIPIYSLYIDASKGAVKYSKIGKKQYKQLSSTYEGAYGTSREIPHLSVIDGGSPVAFANTVASGLNDAKEIFDTFGTQKTGEMKTKEGSVAELLFQQADLLLADPTMPDNAVVGWVADKVMNAPGREALAPMILLNEVELDELEQRVQELKNIGEMAMRGDSGTTLDFFDLVSDNTRFTMVDPSAVNFRDAFSAPLGMNNLPYDSDIMATTREEFQSMDRVQAFVRSMNNKLRHYEDLKRQQGNSNVWKKLSMGTSERDRVVGVELNQLP
;
A
#
# COMPACT_ATOMS: atom_id res chain seq x y z
N MET A 1 -21.52 -43.88 29.64
CA MET A 1 -22.54 -44.06 28.59
C MET A 1 -22.05 -43.36 27.34
N ASN A 2 -21.60 -44.16 26.37
CA ASN A 2 -21.07 -43.78 25.06
C ASN A 2 -22.18 -43.24 24.15
N LYS A 3 -21.91 -42.16 23.41
CA LYS A 3 -22.49 -41.96 22.07
C LYS A 3 -21.40 -41.44 21.13
N ASN A 4 -21.16 -42.26 20.10
CA ASN A 4 -20.06 -42.20 19.16
C ASN A 4 -20.11 -40.96 18.25
N LYS A 5 -18.95 -40.33 18.08
CA LYS A 5 -18.63 -39.47 16.93
C LYS A 5 -18.51 -40.36 15.69
N ILE A 6 -19.34 -40.13 14.67
CA ILE A 6 -19.16 -40.73 13.35
C ILE A 6 -18.15 -39.86 12.59
N SER A 7 -16.97 -40.41 12.32
CA SER A 7 -15.93 -39.82 11.48
C SER A 7 -16.13 -40.28 10.04
N LEU A 8 -16.34 -39.34 9.12
CA LEU A 8 -16.52 -39.56 7.67
C LEU A 8 -15.22 -39.95 6.93
N SER A 9 -14.11 -40.17 7.65
CA SER A 9 -12.80 -40.46 7.05
C SER A 9 -12.56 -41.94 6.68
N LYS A 10 -13.50 -42.86 6.92
CA LYS A 10 -13.27 -44.31 6.79
C LYS A 10 -13.95 -45.05 5.63
N CYS A 11 -14.63 -44.38 4.69
CA CYS A 11 -15.28 -45.07 3.56
C CYS A 11 -14.45 -45.17 2.28
N ILE A 12 -13.16 -44.81 2.28
CA ILE A 12 -12.29 -45.00 1.12
C ILE A 12 -11.37 -46.20 1.36
N SER A 13 -11.88 -47.42 1.21
CA SER A 13 -11.07 -48.55 0.77
C SER A 13 -11.92 -49.72 0.29
N LEU A 14 -11.39 -50.39 -0.74
CA LEU A 14 -11.73 -51.70 -1.34
C LEU A 14 -12.62 -51.72 -2.59
N GLY A 15 -11.97 -52.01 -3.72
CA GLY A 15 -12.12 -53.32 -4.34
C GLY A 15 -12.94 -53.42 -5.63
N ILE A 16 -12.24 -53.61 -6.74
CA ILE A 16 -12.74 -53.99 -8.07
C ILE A 16 -13.59 -55.26 -8.02
N ALA A 17 -14.79 -55.26 -8.64
CA ALA A 17 -15.28 -56.27 -9.61
C ALA A 17 -16.80 -56.18 -9.81
N GLY A 18 -17.26 -56.24 -11.07
CA GLY A 18 -18.62 -56.66 -11.43
C GLY A 18 -19.33 -55.75 -12.43
N LEU A 19 -19.23 -56.07 -13.73
CA LEU A 19 -20.22 -55.66 -14.72
C LEU A 19 -21.59 -56.23 -14.31
N PHE A 20 -22.57 -55.37 -14.02
CA PHE A 20 -23.98 -55.72 -14.12
C PHE A 20 -24.75 -54.54 -14.71
N THR A 21 -25.36 -54.79 -15.86
CA THR A 21 -26.40 -53.96 -16.45
C THR A 21 -27.63 -53.99 -15.54
N LEU A 22 -27.93 -52.90 -14.86
CA LEU A 22 -29.20 -52.70 -14.16
C LEU A 22 -29.92 -51.50 -14.77
N SER A 23 -30.81 -51.81 -15.70
CA SER A 23 -31.98 -50.99 -16.01
C SER A 23 -32.96 -51.08 -14.84
N GLY A 24 -33.39 -49.95 -14.29
CA GLY A 24 -34.53 -49.90 -13.36
C GLY A 24 -34.38 -48.84 -12.28
N GLU A 25 -35.27 -47.85 -12.34
CA GLU A 25 -35.51 -46.82 -11.33
C GLU A 25 -35.65 -47.45 -9.93
N ALA A 26 -34.65 -47.24 -9.07
CA ALA A 26 -34.75 -47.48 -7.64
C ALA A 26 -34.30 -46.20 -6.92
N TYR A 27 -35.26 -45.45 -6.39
CA TYR A 27 -34.97 -44.30 -5.54
C TYR A 27 -34.25 -44.78 -4.27
N ALA A 28 -32.96 -44.49 -4.19
CA ALA A 28 -32.12 -44.84 -3.06
C ALA A 28 -32.61 -44.15 -1.76
N SER A 29 -32.86 -44.93 -0.69
CA SER A 29 -33.46 -44.43 0.56
C SER A 29 -32.46 -44.19 1.70
N SER A 30 -31.16 -44.41 1.48
CA SER A 30 -30.11 -44.23 2.50
C SER A 30 -28.90 -43.46 1.94
N TYR A 31 -28.10 -42.87 2.83
CA TYR A 31 -26.87 -42.14 2.45
C TYR A 31 -25.91 -42.98 1.59
N SER A 32 -25.72 -44.26 1.93
CA SER A 32 -24.81 -45.15 1.19
C SER A 32 -25.33 -45.46 -0.21
N ASP A 33 -26.65 -45.64 -0.35
CA ASP A 33 -27.27 -46.00 -1.62
C ASP A 33 -27.22 -44.80 -2.59
N LEU A 34 -27.49 -43.60 -2.08
CA LEU A 34 -27.39 -42.36 -2.86
C LEU A 34 -25.94 -42.07 -3.29
N LEU A 35 -24.97 -42.21 -2.38
CA LEU A 35 -23.56 -41.97 -2.73
C LEU A 35 -23.04 -42.99 -3.76
N SER A 36 -23.43 -44.26 -3.65
CA SER A 36 -22.99 -45.30 -4.59
C SER A 36 -23.56 -45.09 -5.99
N THR A 37 -24.84 -44.74 -6.10
CA THR A 37 -25.50 -44.46 -7.38
C THR A 37 -24.94 -43.20 -8.05
N MET A 38 -24.72 -42.14 -7.29
CA MET A 38 -24.06 -40.92 -7.79
C MET A 38 -22.62 -41.18 -8.25
N GLN A 39 -21.85 -42.01 -7.51
CA GLN A 39 -20.47 -42.34 -7.86
C GLN A 39 -20.36 -43.08 -9.20
N VAL A 40 -21.33 -43.93 -9.53
CA VAL A 40 -21.38 -44.65 -10.81
C VAL A 40 -21.57 -43.69 -12.00
N ARG A 41 -22.37 -42.63 -11.84
CA ARG A 41 -22.64 -41.66 -12.91
C ARG A 41 -21.56 -40.59 -13.06
N GLN A 42 -20.78 -40.36 -12.01
CA GLN A 42 -19.84 -39.24 -11.91
C GLN A 42 -18.92 -39.10 -13.14
N VAL A 43 -18.29 -40.20 -13.56
CA VAL A 43 -17.32 -40.17 -14.69
C VAL A 43 -17.99 -39.78 -16.00
N ALA A 44 -19.21 -40.27 -16.26
CA ALA A 44 -19.95 -39.96 -17.47
C ALA A 44 -20.42 -38.50 -17.49
N LEU A 45 -20.87 -37.98 -16.35
CA LEU A 45 -21.29 -36.59 -16.21
C LEU A 45 -20.11 -35.62 -16.33
N GLU A 46 -18.99 -35.89 -15.66
CA GLU A 46 -17.79 -35.04 -15.70
C GLU A 46 -17.24 -34.92 -17.13
N LYS A 47 -17.28 -36.01 -17.92
CA LYS A 47 -16.86 -35.98 -19.33
C LYS A 47 -17.66 -34.96 -20.16
N GLU A 48 -18.98 -34.93 -19.98
CA GLU A 48 -19.86 -34.00 -20.71
C GLU A 48 -19.71 -32.56 -20.21
N GLN A 49 -19.38 -32.37 -18.93
CA GLN A 49 -19.16 -31.05 -18.32
C GLN A 49 -17.87 -30.35 -18.77
N ILE A 50 -16.85 -31.11 -19.21
CA ILE A 50 -15.52 -30.61 -19.63
C ILE A 50 -15.45 -30.35 -21.14
N SER A 51 -16.43 -30.82 -21.91
CA SER A 51 -16.49 -30.62 -23.36
C SER A 51 -16.46 -29.13 -23.74
N SER A 52 -15.80 -28.79 -24.85
CA SER A 52 -15.77 -27.41 -25.37
C SER A 52 -17.17 -26.86 -25.69
N ASP A 53 -18.10 -27.74 -26.06
CA ASP A 53 -19.53 -27.45 -26.27
C ASP A 53 -20.39 -27.99 -25.12
N SER A 54 -19.86 -27.96 -23.90
CA SER A 54 -20.48 -28.58 -22.72
C SER A 54 -21.97 -28.25 -22.63
N CYS A 55 -22.77 -29.32 -22.63
CA CYS A 55 -24.21 -29.23 -22.51
C CYS A 55 -24.66 -29.26 -21.03
N LEU A 56 -23.75 -29.58 -20.11
CA LEU A 56 -23.99 -29.68 -18.67
C LEU A 56 -23.15 -28.67 -17.89
N GLY A 57 -23.81 -27.88 -17.04
CA GLY A 57 -23.15 -27.03 -16.05
C GLY A 57 -23.47 -27.46 -14.63
N GLU A 58 -22.65 -27.10 -13.65
CA GLU A 58 -23.04 -27.20 -12.23
C GLU A 58 -23.56 -25.85 -11.71
N ARG A 59 -24.66 -25.83 -10.97
CA ARG A 59 -25.29 -24.63 -10.41
C ARG A 59 -24.71 -24.29 -9.04
N LEU A 60 -24.95 -23.07 -8.56
CA LEU A 60 -24.50 -22.61 -7.22
C LEU A 60 -25.09 -23.42 -6.06
N ASP A 61 -26.23 -24.09 -6.27
CA ASP A 61 -26.88 -24.97 -5.30
C ASP A 61 -26.43 -26.44 -5.39
N GLY A 62 -25.42 -26.73 -6.20
CA GLY A 62 -24.86 -28.07 -6.37
C GLY A 62 -25.69 -28.99 -7.27
N LEU A 63 -26.72 -28.50 -7.95
CA LEU A 63 -27.44 -29.29 -8.96
C LEU A 63 -26.85 -29.08 -10.36
N LEU A 64 -27.07 -30.03 -11.27
CA LEU A 64 -26.69 -29.91 -12.68
C LEU A 64 -27.71 -29.05 -13.44
N LYS A 65 -27.22 -28.08 -14.21
CA LYS A 65 -27.94 -27.37 -15.26
C LYS A 65 -27.84 -28.17 -16.56
N ILE A 66 -28.98 -28.49 -17.13
CA ILE A 66 -29.10 -29.19 -18.41
C ILE A 66 -29.44 -28.16 -19.49
N ASN A 67 -28.58 -28.00 -20.49
CA ASN A 67 -28.79 -27.09 -21.61
C ASN A 67 -29.53 -27.78 -22.76
N TYR A 68 -30.10 -26.98 -23.66
CA TYR A 68 -30.91 -27.46 -24.79
C TYR A 68 -30.12 -28.30 -25.81
N ASN A 69 -28.79 -28.18 -25.80
CA ASN A 69 -27.89 -28.93 -26.67
C ASN A 69 -27.51 -30.31 -26.12
N CYS A 70 -28.03 -30.72 -24.95
CA CYS A 70 -27.79 -32.07 -24.44
C CYS A 70 -28.55 -33.13 -25.23
N SER A 71 -27.90 -34.29 -25.45
CA SER A 71 -28.59 -35.48 -25.94
C SER A 71 -29.59 -35.99 -24.90
N SER A 72 -30.63 -36.69 -25.35
CA SER A 72 -31.65 -37.26 -24.46
C SER A 72 -31.05 -38.22 -23.41
N GLU A 73 -29.99 -38.96 -23.77
CA GLU A 73 -29.30 -39.87 -22.86
C GLU A 73 -28.56 -39.11 -21.75
N VAL A 74 -27.85 -38.04 -22.10
CA VAL A 74 -27.12 -37.20 -21.15
C VAL A 74 -28.09 -36.43 -20.26
N SER A 75 -29.19 -35.91 -20.81
CA SER A 75 -30.25 -35.26 -20.04
C SER A 75 -30.86 -36.21 -19.00
N ALA A 76 -31.21 -37.43 -19.39
CA ALA A 76 -31.78 -38.42 -18.45
C ALA A 76 -30.78 -38.80 -17.33
N LEU A 77 -29.49 -38.90 -17.66
CA LEU A 77 -28.44 -39.16 -16.69
C LEU A 77 -28.29 -38.02 -15.68
N ALA A 78 -28.30 -36.77 -16.17
CA ALA A 78 -28.19 -35.57 -15.34
C ALA A 78 -29.44 -35.33 -14.47
N GLU A 79 -30.64 -35.66 -14.98
CA GLU A 79 -31.88 -35.63 -14.20
C GLU A 79 -31.86 -36.66 -13.06
N SER A 80 -31.38 -37.87 -13.34
CA SER A 80 -31.21 -38.91 -12.32
C SER A 80 -30.23 -38.47 -11.23
N GLU A 81 -29.13 -37.83 -11.61
CA GLU A 81 -28.17 -37.24 -10.66
C GLU A 81 -28.80 -36.12 -9.82
N ASN A 82 -29.58 -35.23 -10.43
CA ASN A 82 -30.26 -34.14 -9.72
C ASN A 82 -31.29 -34.66 -8.71
N ASN A 83 -31.98 -35.75 -9.04
CA ASN A 83 -32.92 -36.42 -8.15
C ASN A 83 -32.20 -36.98 -6.92
N ASP A 84 -31.07 -37.65 -7.11
CA ASP A 84 -30.28 -38.20 -6.00
C ASP A 84 -29.62 -37.12 -5.14
N ARG A 85 -29.05 -36.07 -5.77
CA ARG A 85 -28.54 -34.89 -5.05
C ARG A 85 -29.64 -34.25 -4.20
N THR A 86 -30.84 -34.11 -4.76
CA THR A 86 -32.00 -33.58 -4.05
C THR A 86 -32.39 -34.44 -2.85
N ALA A 87 -32.44 -35.77 -3.02
CA ALA A 87 -32.74 -36.69 -1.94
C ALA A 87 -31.67 -36.64 -0.84
N LEU A 88 -30.39 -36.59 -1.23
CA LEU A 88 -29.26 -36.47 -0.33
C LEU A 88 -29.33 -35.17 0.49
N TYR A 89 -29.57 -34.03 -0.16
CA TYR A 89 -29.68 -32.74 0.53
C TYR A 89 -30.84 -32.72 1.52
N THR A 90 -31.94 -33.41 1.22
CA THR A 90 -33.09 -33.53 2.12
C THR A 90 -32.74 -34.31 3.39
N LEU A 91 -32.02 -35.42 3.26
CA LEU A 91 -31.55 -36.21 4.41
C LEU A 91 -30.54 -35.44 5.27
N MET A 92 -29.61 -34.73 4.62
CA MET A 92 -28.61 -33.89 5.27
C MET A 92 -29.26 -32.72 6.01
N ALA A 93 -30.21 -32.03 5.38
CA ALA A 93 -30.92 -30.90 5.96
C ALA A 93 -31.64 -31.30 7.27
N ALA A 94 -32.31 -32.45 7.26
CA ALA A 94 -32.94 -33.00 8.46
C ALA A 94 -31.93 -33.32 9.58
N SER A 95 -30.75 -33.82 9.21
CA SER A 95 -29.68 -34.19 10.16
C SER A 95 -28.99 -32.96 10.76
N LEU A 96 -28.80 -31.92 9.95
CA LEU A 96 -28.09 -30.69 10.28
C LEU A 96 -29.00 -29.59 10.85
N LYS A 97 -30.33 -29.82 10.88
CA LYS A 97 -31.35 -28.82 11.27
C LYS A 97 -31.22 -27.51 10.48
N THR A 98 -31.01 -27.64 9.17
CA THR A 98 -30.91 -26.52 8.24
C THR A 98 -31.82 -26.80 7.04
N ASP A 99 -31.93 -25.87 6.09
CA ASP A 99 -32.73 -26.05 4.90
C ASP A 99 -31.94 -26.73 3.76
N LYS A 100 -32.66 -27.33 2.82
CA LYS A 100 -32.09 -28.06 1.68
C LYS A 100 -31.20 -27.18 0.79
N GLN A 101 -31.54 -25.90 0.63
CA GLN A 101 -30.81 -24.98 -0.24
C GLN A 101 -29.45 -24.65 0.37
N THR A 102 -29.41 -24.38 1.68
CA THR A 102 -28.15 -24.19 2.43
C THR A 102 -27.24 -25.42 2.33
N VAL A 103 -27.80 -26.64 2.45
CA VAL A 103 -27.01 -27.87 2.25
C VAL A 103 -26.44 -27.95 0.84
N GLY A 104 -27.23 -27.69 -0.19
CA GLY A 104 -26.78 -27.75 -1.58
C GLY A 104 -25.62 -26.79 -1.87
N ILE A 105 -25.73 -25.54 -1.40
CA ILE A 105 -24.66 -24.53 -1.51
C ILE A 105 -23.38 -24.99 -0.80
N GLN A 106 -23.50 -25.51 0.42
CA GLN A 106 -22.33 -25.98 1.19
C GLN A 106 -21.68 -27.22 0.54
N TRP A 107 -22.50 -28.10 -0.03
CA TRP A 107 -22.04 -29.28 -0.74
C TRP A 107 -21.27 -28.90 -2.02
N ALA A 108 -21.78 -27.95 -2.80
CA ALA A 108 -21.09 -27.41 -3.97
C ALA A 108 -19.73 -26.81 -3.58
N LYS A 109 -19.69 -25.96 -2.53
CA LYS A 109 -18.45 -25.33 -2.02
C LYS A 109 -17.38 -26.35 -1.62
N GLN A 110 -17.74 -27.44 -0.95
CA GLN A 110 -16.77 -28.47 -0.55
C GLN A 110 -16.22 -29.29 -1.73
N ARG A 111 -16.96 -29.35 -2.83
CA ARG A 111 -16.62 -30.15 -4.00
C ARG A 111 -15.89 -29.33 -5.07
N HIS A 112 -16.19 -28.03 -5.17
CA HIS A 112 -15.58 -27.09 -6.12
C HIS A 112 -14.04 -27.15 -6.22
N PRO A 113 -13.27 -27.21 -5.11
CA PRO A 113 -11.80 -27.30 -5.17
C PRO A 113 -11.27 -28.65 -5.67
N LYS A 114 -12.12 -29.68 -5.74
CA LYS A 114 -11.74 -31.06 -6.09
C LYS A 114 -12.01 -31.40 -7.55
N TYR A 115 -12.68 -30.51 -8.29
CA TYR A 115 -13.01 -30.72 -9.69
C TYR A 115 -11.86 -30.29 -10.62
N ILE A 116 -11.75 -30.99 -11.75
CA ILE A 116 -10.77 -30.72 -12.81
C ILE A 116 -11.08 -29.36 -13.45
N GLN A 117 -10.03 -28.63 -13.86
CA GLN A 117 -10.13 -27.39 -14.62
C GLN A 117 -10.87 -27.63 -15.96
N GLY A 118 -11.81 -26.75 -16.36
CA GLY A 118 -12.61 -26.90 -17.58
C GLY A 118 -14.08 -27.30 -17.37
N VAL A 119 -14.49 -27.69 -16.16
CA VAL A 119 -15.89 -27.95 -15.82
C VAL A 119 -16.69 -26.64 -15.80
N VAL A 120 -17.73 -26.53 -16.62
CA VAL A 120 -18.66 -25.36 -16.66
C VAL A 120 -19.50 -25.26 -15.39
N ARG A 121 -19.49 -24.10 -14.73
CA ARG A 121 -20.20 -23.86 -13.47
C ARG A 121 -20.85 -22.50 -13.44
N GLU A 122 -22.00 -22.41 -12.78
CA GLU A 122 -22.63 -21.16 -12.43
C GLU A 122 -21.75 -20.45 -11.40
N VAL A 123 -21.28 -19.26 -11.78
CA VAL A 123 -20.58 -18.33 -10.91
C VAL A 123 -21.49 -17.13 -10.69
N ARG A 124 -21.47 -16.62 -9.45
CA ARG A 124 -22.04 -15.32 -9.16
C ARG A 124 -21.02 -14.25 -9.54
N LEU A 125 -21.47 -13.21 -10.21
CA LEU A 125 -20.66 -12.06 -10.60
C LEU A 125 -20.67 -11.00 -9.49
N GLU A 126 -19.74 -10.04 -9.57
CA GLU A 126 -19.60 -8.97 -8.58
C GLU A 126 -20.86 -8.09 -8.49
N ASP A 127 -21.56 -7.92 -9.61
CA ASP A 127 -22.84 -7.19 -9.70
C ASP A 127 -24.06 -7.96 -9.14
N GLY A 128 -23.83 -9.17 -8.60
CA GLY A 128 -24.85 -10.04 -8.01
C GLY A 128 -25.58 -10.95 -9.01
N THR A 129 -25.37 -10.78 -10.32
CA THR A 129 -25.92 -11.66 -11.35
C THR A 129 -25.20 -13.02 -11.37
N THR A 130 -25.69 -13.98 -12.16
CA THR A 130 -25.02 -15.27 -12.35
C THR A 130 -24.75 -15.54 -13.81
N THR A 131 -23.60 -16.16 -14.10
CA THR A 131 -23.22 -16.64 -15.44
C THR A 131 -22.56 -18.01 -15.33
N PHE A 132 -22.28 -18.67 -16.45
CA PHE A 132 -21.55 -19.93 -16.46
C PHE A 132 -20.10 -19.71 -16.89
N TRP A 133 -19.14 -20.24 -16.12
CA TRP A 133 -17.71 -20.16 -16.39
C TRP A 133 -17.03 -21.51 -16.14
N ASN A 134 -16.07 -21.86 -16.98
CA ASN A 134 -15.40 -23.16 -16.97
C ASN A 134 -14.05 -23.18 -16.24
N GLY A 135 -13.63 -22.05 -15.65
CA GLY A 135 -12.35 -21.94 -14.98
C GLY A 135 -11.15 -21.79 -15.92
N ILE A 136 -11.37 -21.55 -17.21
CA ILE A 136 -10.34 -21.36 -18.23
C ILE A 136 -10.49 -19.97 -18.85
N GLY A 137 -9.38 -19.24 -18.96
CA GLY A 137 -9.37 -17.86 -19.46
C GLY A 137 -9.73 -16.83 -18.39
N GLU A 138 -9.99 -15.61 -18.82
CA GLU A 138 -10.36 -14.50 -17.94
C GLU A 138 -11.71 -14.76 -17.25
N HIS A 139 -11.80 -14.47 -15.95
CA HIS A 139 -13.07 -14.56 -15.23
C HIS A 139 -14.06 -13.53 -15.82
N PRO A 140 -15.37 -13.81 -15.91
CA PRO A 140 -16.32 -12.88 -16.52
C PRO A 140 -16.38 -11.49 -15.85
N ASP A 141 -16.03 -11.38 -14.56
CA ASP A 141 -15.90 -10.10 -13.85
C ASP A 141 -14.65 -9.29 -14.24
N GLU A 142 -13.63 -9.88 -14.87
CA GLU A 142 -12.39 -9.15 -15.23
C GLU A 142 -12.63 -8.03 -16.27
N ASN A 143 -13.75 -8.08 -16.99
CA ASN A 143 -14.16 -7.05 -17.94
C ASN A 143 -14.98 -5.91 -17.30
N ASN A 144 -15.43 -6.07 -16.05
CA ASN A 144 -16.11 -5.02 -15.33
C ASN A 144 -15.09 -3.99 -14.82
N ILE A 145 -15.34 -2.74 -15.18
CA ILE A 145 -14.55 -1.56 -14.83
C ILE A 145 -15.40 -0.76 -13.87
N ASP A 146 -14.99 -0.71 -12.61
CA ASP A 146 -15.70 0.01 -11.55
C ASP A 146 -15.40 1.51 -11.55
N ARG A 147 -14.22 1.90 -12.03
CA ARG A 147 -13.79 3.29 -12.08
C ARG A 147 -13.02 3.60 -13.35
N VAL A 148 -13.10 4.85 -13.76
CA VAL A 148 -12.32 5.39 -14.87
C VAL A 148 -11.59 6.64 -14.42
N LEU A 149 -10.38 6.79 -14.93
CA LEU A 149 -9.58 8.01 -14.79
C LEU A 149 -9.64 8.77 -16.10
N THR A 150 -9.97 10.04 -16.03
CA THR A 150 -10.01 10.90 -17.22
C THR A 150 -8.62 11.09 -17.81
N LYS A 151 -8.53 11.08 -19.14
CA LYS A 151 -7.36 11.64 -19.84
C LYS A 151 -7.45 13.16 -19.83
N GLN A 152 -6.33 13.82 -20.07
CA GLN A 152 -6.29 15.27 -20.15
C GLN A 152 -7.26 15.76 -21.24
N PHE A 153 -8.03 16.80 -20.93
CA PHE A 153 -9.01 17.41 -21.82
C PHE A 153 -10.19 16.50 -22.22
N ALA A 154 -10.44 15.44 -21.46
CA ALA A 154 -11.59 14.56 -21.67
C ALA A 154 -12.93 15.32 -21.55
N LYS A 155 -13.98 14.74 -22.14
CA LYS A 155 -15.33 15.31 -22.17
C LYS A 155 -16.37 14.31 -21.67
N LEU A 156 -17.41 14.83 -21.02
CA LEU A 156 -18.62 14.10 -20.68
C LEU A 156 -19.74 14.48 -21.64
N TYR A 157 -20.47 13.48 -22.12
CA TYR A 157 -21.56 13.62 -23.08
C TYR A 157 -22.90 13.23 -22.46
N ALA A 158 -24.00 13.81 -22.95
CA ALA A 158 -25.35 13.49 -22.46
C ALA A 158 -25.81 12.06 -22.82
N SER A 159 -25.24 11.46 -23.86
CA SER A 159 -25.50 10.08 -24.26
C SER A 159 -24.23 9.45 -24.87
N PRO A 160 -24.15 8.12 -25.06
CA PRO A 160 -22.91 7.44 -25.50
C PRO A 160 -22.62 7.64 -27.01
N THR A 161 -22.45 8.89 -27.43
CA THR A 161 -22.06 9.29 -28.78
C THR A 161 -21.38 10.66 -28.75
N LYS A 162 -20.33 10.84 -29.55
CA LYS A 162 -19.60 12.12 -29.68
C LYS A 162 -20.45 13.24 -30.30
N SER A 163 -21.60 12.91 -30.88
CA SER A 163 -22.57 13.88 -31.43
C SER A 163 -23.56 14.43 -30.39
N ALA A 164 -23.56 13.90 -29.17
CA ALA A 164 -24.45 14.38 -28.11
C ALA A 164 -23.94 15.67 -27.49
N ASP A 165 -24.82 16.37 -26.77
CA ASP A 165 -24.46 17.56 -26.02
C ASP A 165 -23.34 17.26 -25.02
N VAL A 166 -22.33 18.13 -24.98
CA VAL A 166 -21.23 18.05 -24.02
C VAL A 166 -21.71 18.63 -22.70
N LEU A 167 -21.76 17.79 -21.66
CA LEU A 167 -22.17 18.17 -20.32
C LEU A 167 -21.02 18.82 -19.54
N ARG A 168 -19.79 18.33 -19.75
CA ARG A 168 -18.57 18.85 -19.13
C ARG A 168 -17.41 18.70 -20.11
N ASP A 169 -16.62 19.75 -20.27
CA ASP A 169 -15.46 19.79 -21.15
C ASP A 169 -14.20 20.08 -20.33
N ASN A 170 -13.03 19.86 -20.93
CA ASN A 170 -11.73 20.20 -20.36
C ASN A 170 -11.47 19.55 -18.99
N LEU A 171 -11.80 18.25 -18.87
CA LEU A 171 -11.55 17.50 -17.64
C LEU A 171 -10.03 17.40 -17.36
N PRO A 172 -9.59 17.59 -16.10
CA PRO A 172 -8.21 17.43 -15.70
C PRO A 172 -7.77 15.97 -15.80
N LEU A 173 -6.49 15.72 -16.06
CA LEU A 173 -5.91 14.38 -16.09
C LEU A 173 -6.11 13.68 -14.73
N TYR A 174 -6.51 12.41 -14.77
CA TYR A 174 -6.75 11.53 -13.62
C TYR A 174 -7.84 11.97 -12.66
N GLU A 175 -8.78 12.81 -13.10
CA GLU A 175 -10.05 12.91 -12.38
C GLU A 175 -10.74 11.54 -12.43
N ALA A 176 -11.06 10.98 -11.28
CA ALA A 176 -11.61 9.64 -11.16
C ALA A 176 -13.13 9.69 -11.02
N PHE A 177 -13.82 8.87 -11.82
CA PHE A 177 -15.26 8.69 -11.73
C PHE A 177 -15.62 7.22 -11.54
N GLY A 178 -16.67 6.98 -10.77
CA GLY A 178 -17.28 5.66 -10.66
C GLY A 178 -18.09 5.32 -11.91
N VAL A 179 -18.07 4.05 -12.33
CA VAL A 179 -18.79 3.54 -13.49
C VAL A 179 -20.09 2.88 -13.03
N ILE A 180 -21.22 3.46 -13.46
CA ILE A 180 -22.55 2.90 -13.19
C ILE A 180 -22.83 1.75 -14.16
N LYS A 181 -22.57 2.00 -15.45
CA LYS A 181 -22.91 1.13 -16.58
C LYS A 181 -21.89 1.28 -17.70
N GLN A 182 -21.62 0.17 -18.39
CA GLN A 182 -20.85 0.15 -19.64
C GLN A 182 -21.77 -0.10 -20.83
N GLU A 183 -21.49 0.53 -21.97
CA GLU A 183 -22.24 0.32 -23.19
C GLU A 183 -21.33 0.37 -24.42
N ASN A 184 -21.48 -0.60 -25.32
CA ASN A 184 -20.82 -0.58 -26.62
C ASN A 184 -21.78 0.02 -27.65
N LYS A 185 -21.39 1.14 -28.26
CA LYS A 185 -22.18 1.81 -29.30
C LYS A 185 -21.29 2.19 -30.47
N ASN A 186 -21.66 1.74 -31.66
CA ASN A 186 -20.89 1.91 -32.90
C ASN A 186 -19.44 1.41 -32.81
N GLY A 187 -19.22 0.27 -32.15
CA GLY A 187 -17.90 -0.32 -31.97
C GLY A 187 -16.98 0.43 -30.99
N LYS A 188 -17.49 1.45 -30.29
CA LYS A 188 -16.77 2.16 -29.23
C LYS A 188 -17.42 1.86 -27.88
N ARG A 189 -16.58 1.64 -26.86
CA ARG A 189 -17.03 1.47 -25.49
C ARG A 189 -17.22 2.83 -24.82
N TRP A 190 -18.29 2.92 -24.03
CA TRP A 190 -18.67 4.09 -23.26
C TRP A 190 -19.00 3.72 -21.82
N TYR A 191 -18.69 4.62 -20.90
CA TYR A 191 -18.96 4.48 -19.47
C TYR A 191 -19.93 5.56 -19.02
N GLN A 192 -21.04 5.16 -18.43
CA GLN A 192 -21.91 6.09 -17.70
C GLN A 192 -21.33 6.29 -16.31
N VAL A 193 -21.04 7.54 -15.95
CA VAL A 193 -20.21 7.86 -14.79
C VAL A 193 -20.93 8.66 -13.70
N THR A 194 -20.42 8.54 -12.47
CA THR A 194 -20.84 9.27 -11.27
C THR A 194 -19.63 9.76 -10.46
N GLU A 195 -19.81 10.82 -9.69
CA GLU A 195 -18.85 11.32 -8.70
C GLU A 195 -19.10 10.71 -7.30
N GLU A 196 -20.20 9.97 -7.15
CA GLU A 196 -20.57 9.26 -5.93
C GLU A 196 -19.84 7.91 -5.83
N TYR A 197 -19.76 7.39 -4.60
CA TYR A 197 -19.22 6.05 -4.35
C TYR A 197 -20.03 4.98 -5.09
N VAL A 198 -19.31 4.11 -5.82
CA VAL A 198 -19.88 2.93 -6.47
C VAL A 198 -19.54 1.71 -5.60
N PRO A 199 -20.53 1.13 -4.90
CA PRO A 199 -20.34 -0.10 -4.16
C PRO A 199 -20.15 -1.25 -5.17
N LYS A 200 -19.29 -2.22 -4.84
CA LYS A 200 -19.07 -3.39 -5.70
C LYS A 200 -20.33 -4.23 -5.84
N GLN A 201 -21.01 -4.49 -4.72
CA GLN A 201 -22.35 -5.04 -4.71
C GLN A 201 -23.36 -3.91 -4.67
N LYS A 202 -24.02 -3.64 -5.81
CA LYS A 202 -25.03 -2.57 -5.93
C LYS A 202 -26.34 -2.99 -5.25
N PRO A 203 -26.78 -2.31 -4.16
CA PRO A 203 -28.09 -2.56 -3.57
C PRO A 203 -29.22 -2.42 -4.61
N SER A 204 -30.33 -3.14 -4.42
CA SER A 204 -31.49 -3.06 -5.34
C SER A 204 -32.09 -1.66 -5.48
N ASN A 205 -31.81 -0.76 -4.54
CA ASN A 205 -32.24 0.63 -4.52
C ASN A 205 -31.09 1.63 -4.77
N TRP A 206 -29.96 1.17 -5.31
CA TRP A 206 -28.82 2.03 -5.60
C TRP A 206 -29.03 2.79 -6.91
N GLU A 207 -29.38 4.06 -6.78
CA GLU A 207 -29.59 5.00 -7.89
C GLU A 207 -28.69 6.22 -7.70
N PRO A 208 -27.40 6.14 -8.07
CA PRO A 208 -26.47 7.25 -7.92
C PRO A 208 -26.80 8.37 -8.91
N LYS A 209 -26.41 9.61 -8.58
CA LYS A 209 -26.52 10.71 -9.54
C LYS A 209 -25.53 10.52 -10.69
N THR A 210 -26.06 10.38 -11.91
CA THR A 210 -25.24 10.28 -13.11
C THR A 210 -24.77 11.67 -13.56
N ILE A 211 -23.51 11.81 -13.95
CA ILE A 211 -22.95 13.09 -14.44
C ILE A 211 -22.69 13.11 -15.96
N GLY A 212 -22.79 11.97 -16.63
CA GLY A 212 -22.68 11.87 -18.09
C GLY A 212 -22.08 10.55 -18.58
N TRP A 213 -21.72 10.53 -19.85
CA TRP A 213 -21.04 9.43 -20.53
C TRP A 213 -19.65 9.85 -20.97
N ILE A 214 -18.64 9.02 -20.69
CA ILE A 214 -17.27 9.20 -21.17
C ILE A 214 -16.90 8.06 -22.13
N SER A 215 -16.18 8.37 -23.20
CA SER A 215 -15.68 7.37 -24.14
C SER A 215 -14.44 6.69 -23.57
N GLU A 216 -14.24 5.40 -23.85
CA GLU A 216 -12.99 4.69 -23.53
C GLU A 216 -11.74 5.35 -24.13
N GLU A 217 -11.87 6.07 -25.25
CA GLU A 217 -10.78 6.85 -25.82
C GLU A 217 -10.30 7.98 -24.91
N ASP A 218 -11.21 8.57 -24.12
CA ASP A 218 -10.99 9.73 -23.24
C ASP A 218 -10.79 9.31 -21.77
N ALA A 219 -10.73 8.00 -21.50
CA ALA A 219 -10.63 7.42 -20.17
C ALA A 219 -9.52 6.36 -20.10
N ILE A 220 -9.02 6.14 -18.90
CA ILE A 220 -8.16 5.02 -18.51
C ILE A 220 -8.98 4.16 -17.56
N SER A 221 -9.14 2.88 -17.90
CA SER A 221 -9.83 1.93 -17.05
C SER A 221 -9.04 1.72 -15.75
N TRP A 222 -9.68 1.93 -14.62
CA TRP A 222 -9.06 1.79 -13.31
C TRP A 222 -9.87 0.76 -12.52
N LYS A 223 -9.49 -0.50 -12.70
CA LYS A 223 -10.22 -1.66 -12.17
C LYS A 223 -10.32 -1.62 -10.65
N ARG A 224 -9.34 -1.00 -9.98
CA ARG A 224 -9.22 -1.00 -8.53
C ARG A 224 -8.76 0.38 -8.10
N ALA A 225 -9.17 0.83 -6.92
CA ALA A 225 -8.70 2.10 -6.37
C ALA A 225 -7.24 1.98 -5.85
N LEU A 226 -6.35 1.37 -6.64
CA LEU A 226 -4.96 1.15 -6.31
C LEU A 226 -4.11 2.26 -6.89
N VAL A 227 -3.14 2.67 -6.10
CA VAL A 227 -2.13 3.64 -6.48
C VAL A 227 -0.78 3.16 -5.98
N MET A 228 0.29 3.72 -6.49
CA MET A 228 1.63 3.50 -5.95
C MET A 228 2.38 4.81 -5.79
N ARG A 229 3.43 4.77 -4.97
CA ARG A 229 4.46 5.80 -4.92
C ARG A 229 5.82 5.15 -5.06
N PHE A 230 6.78 5.89 -5.61
CA PHE A 230 8.18 5.50 -5.52
C PHE A 230 8.67 5.58 -4.08
N THR A 231 9.54 4.65 -3.71
CA THR A 231 10.33 4.74 -2.48
C THR A 231 11.44 5.77 -2.65
N ASN A 232 12.13 6.13 -1.57
CA ASN A 232 13.24 7.08 -1.66
C ASN A 232 14.30 6.64 -2.70
N SER A 233 14.55 7.47 -3.72
CA SER A 233 15.51 7.19 -4.80
C SER A 233 16.97 7.50 -4.44
N LEU A 234 17.26 8.13 -3.29
CA LEU A 234 18.62 8.60 -2.99
C LEU A 234 19.65 7.48 -2.77
N ASN A 235 19.21 6.28 -2.40
CA ASN A 235 20.09 5.13 -2.20
C ASN A 235 19.79 3.98 -3.15
N ARG A 236 19.11 4.21 -4.28
CA ARG A 236 18.84 3.16 -5.26
C ARG A 236 18.78 3.72 -6.66
N ASP A 237 19.02 2.86 -7.64
CA ASP A 237 18.83 3.29 -9.01
C ASP A 237 17.34 3.56 -9.26
N PRO A 238 17.02 4.51 -10.17
CA PRO A 238 15.65 4.83 -10.49
C PRO A 238 14.92 3.66 -11.14
N SER A 239 13.62 3.54 -10.90
CA SER A 239 12.81 2.52 -11.57
C SER A 239 12.71 2.79 -13.07
N VAL A 240 12.74 1.72 -13.87
CA VAL A 240 12.46 1.77 -15.31
C VAL A 240 11.02 1.32 -15.56
N ILE A 241 10.28 2.10 -16.35
CA ILE A 241 8.94 1.78 -16.83
C ILE A 241 9.05 1.31 -18.27
N PHE A 242 8.53 0.11 -18.55
CA PHE A 242 8.57 -0.56 -19.84
C PHE A 242 7.23 -0.46 -20.57
N GLU A 243 7.26 -0.54 -21.89
CA GLU A 243 6.06 -0.54 -22.74
C GLU A 243 5.28 -1.84 -22.58
N THR A 244 5.98 -2.97 -22.54
CA THR A 244 5.38 -4.29 -22.39
C THR A 244 5.86 -4.97 -21.12
N ALA A 245 5.04 -5.88 -20.59
CA ALA A 245 5.43 -6.68 -19.44
C ALA A 245 6.61 -7.60 -19.82
N GLU A 246 6.63 -8.11 -21.05
CA GLU A 246 7.61 -9.04 -21.57
C GLU A 246 9.03 -8.45 -21.55
N ASP A 247 9.17 -7.16 -21.89
CA ASP A 247 10.47 -6.47 -21.84
C ASP A 247 11.01 -6.38 -20.40
N ALA A 248 10.13 -6.04 -19.46
CA ALA A 248 10.49 -6.00 -18.03
C ALA A 248 10.84 -7.40 -17.50
N VAL A 249 10.04 -8.42 -17.82
CA VAL A 249 10.27 -9.81 -17.42
C VAL A 249 11.58 -10.34 -18.01
N ALA A 250 11.90 -10.02 -19.26
CA ALA A 250 13.16 -10.42 -19.90
C ALA A 250 14.36 -9.88 -19.13
N LEU A 251 14.30 -8.62 -18.70
CA LEU A 251 15.36 -8.00 -17.90
C LEU A 251 15.42 -8.58 -16.47
N MET A 252 14.27 -8.84 -15.83
CA MET A 252 14.21 -9.47 -14.50
C MET A 252 14.85 -10.87 -14.50
N LYS A 253 14.60 -11.67 -15.54
CA LYS A 253 15.12 -13.03 -15.71
C LYS A 253 16.60 -13.07 -16.13
N ALA A 254 17.16 -11.96 -16.61
CA ALA A 254 18.58 -11.90 -16.93
C ALA A 254 19.45 -12.11 -15.68
N ASN A 255 20.61 -12.75 -15.86
CA ASN A 255 21.56 -12.88 -14.76
C ASN A 255 22.05 -11.49 -14.31
N LYS A 256 22.44 -11.37 -13.03
CA LYS A 256 22.78 -10.08 -12.40
C LYS A 256 23.79 -9.24 -13.18
N MET A 257 24.83 -9.84 -13.76
CA MET A 257 25.86 -9.11 -14.49
C MET A 257 25.30 -8.47 -15.77
N GLU A 258 24.55 -9.25 -16.55
CA GLU A 258 23.94 -8.78 -17.80
C GLU A 258 22.81 -7.77 -17.53
N ARG A 259 21.99 -8.04 -16.51
CA ARG A 259 20.92 -7.13 -16.08
C ARG A 259 21.47 -5.74 -15.73
N ASN A 260 22.52 -5.68 -14.91
CA ASN A 260 23.15 -4.42 -14.52
C ASN A 260 23.74 -3.69 -15.73
N LYS A 261 24.43 -4.41 -16.64
CA LYS A 261 24.97 -3.81 -17.86
C LYS A 261 23.89 -3.21 -18.77
N GLN A 262 22.73 -3.86 -18.88
CA GLN A 262 21.59 -3.35 -19.65
C GLN A 262 20.94 -2.13 -18.96
N LEU A 263 20.82 -2.15 -17.63
CA LEU A 263 20.35 -1.01 -16.84
C LEU A 263 21.29 0.20 -16.97
N ASP A 264 22.60 0.01 -16.82
CA ASP A 264 23.59 1.08 -16.97
C ASP A 264 23.50 1.74 -18.35
N LYS A 265 23.31 0.92 -19.39
CA LYS A 265 23.10 1.42 -20.76
C LYS A 265 21.79 2.21 -20.87
N LEU A 266 20.69 1.68 -20.33
CA LEU A 266 19.40 2.37 -20.32
C LEU A 266 19.54 3.74 -19.66
N TYR A 267 20.12 3.82 -18.46
CA TYR A 267 20.30 5.09 -17.76
C TYR A 267 21.11 6.09 -18.59
N ALA A 268 22.22 5.65 -19.20
CA ALA A 268 23.03 6.51 -20.08
C ALA A 268 22.26 6.98 -21.35
N ASP A 269 21.44 6.11 -21.94
CA ASP A 269 20.61 6.43 -23.11
C ASP A 269 19.53 7.48 -22.73
N PHE A 270 18.91 7.37 -21.55
CA PHE A 270 17.96 8.34 -21.02
C PHE A 270 18.63 9.69 -20.69
N GLU A 271 19.80 9.68 -20.05
CA GLU A 271 20.56 10.90 -19.75
C GLU A 271 20.98 11.66 -21.00
N SER A 272 21.38 10.94 -22.05
CA SER A 272 21.81 11.53 -23.32
C SER A 272 20.65 11.93 -24.25
N GLY A 273 19.40 11.62 -23.87
CA GLY A 273 18.21 11.84 -24.70
C GLY A 273 18.15 10.97 -25.96
N ASN A 274 18.95 9.89 -26.04
CA ASN A 274 19.04 8.98 -27.17
C ASN A 274 18.44 7.61 -26.84
N VAL A 275 17.26 7.59 -26.21
CA VAL A 275 16.63 6.32 -25.81
C VAL A 275 16.31 5.50 -27.04
N ASN A 276 16.98 4.35 -27.15
CA ASN A 276 16.66 3.39 -28.20
C ASN A 276 15.34 2.69 -27.84
N ARG A 277 14.25 3.06 -28.51
CA ARG A 277 12.91 2.45 -28.30
C ARG A 277 12.89 0.93 -28.45
N THR A 278 13.87 0.31 -29.12
CA THR A 278 13.97 -1.17 -29.16
C THR A 278 14.34 -1.80 -27.82
N SER A 279 14.64 -1.01 -26.79
CA SER A 279 14.85 -1.50 -25.41
C SER A 279 13.55 -1.75 -24.66
N GLY A 280 12.40 -1.29 -25.19
CA GLY A 280 11.10 -1.36 -24.53
C GLY A 280 10.93 -0.35 -23.38
N ALA A 281 11.94 0.45 -23.03
CA ALA A 281 11.83 1.43 -21.95
C ALA A 281 11.08 2.70 -22.38
N LEU A 282 10.03 3.07 -21.65
CA LEU A 282 9.19 4.26 -21.89
C LEU A 282 9.58 5.46 -21.02
N ALA A 283 9.95 5.21 -19.77
CA ALA A 283 10.29 6.24 -18.81
C ALA A 283 11.24 5.67 -17.75
N ILE A 284 12.01 6.55 -17.12
CA ILE A 284 12.68 6.25 -15.85
C ILE A 284 12.15 7.19 -14.79
N GLU A 285 12.06 6.69 -13.56
CA GLU A 285 11.94 7.56 -12.39
C GLU A 285 13.09 8.59 -12.43
N PRO A 286 12.83 9.87 -12.16
CA PRO A 286 13.90 10.86 -12.17
C PRO A 286 14.82 10.62 -10.96
N THR A 287 16.08 10.97 -11.13
CA THR A 287 16.89 11.38 -9.99
C THR A 287 16.45 12.79 -9.59
N VAL A 288 16.21 12.96 -8.30
CA VAL A 288 15.53 14.10 -7.65
C VAL A 288 15.66 15.44 -8.37
N GLY A 289 14.53 16.12 -8.61
CA GLY A 289 14.48 17.52 -9.02
C GLY A 289 13.34 18.23 -8.28
N GLN A 290 13.63 19.38 -7.68
CA GLN A 290 12.74 20.05 -6.72
C GLN A 290 11.60 20.84 -7.37
N SER A 291 10.53 20.18 -7.77
CA SER A 291 9.24 20.86 -7.96
C SER A 291 8.06 19.90 -7.79
N GLN A 292 7.89 19.40 -6.57
CA GLN A 292 6.69 18.65 -6.20
C GLN A 292 6.17 19.06 -4.83
N ASP A 293 4.92 19.51 -4.79
CA ASP A 293 4.24 19.89 -3.54
C ASP A 293 3.43 18.73 -2.93
N GLN A 294 3.30 17.57 -3.58
CA GLN A 294 2.42 16.49 -3.11
C GLN A 294 2.97 15.10 -3.43
N ILE A 295 2.52 14.10 -2.64
CA ILE A 295 2.75 12.68 -2.98
C ILE A 295 2.08 12.49 -4.34
N VAL A 296 2.86 12.27 -5.39
CA VAL A 296 2.31 11.84 -6.67
C VAL A 296 1.95 10.37 -6.50
N MET A 297 0.65 10.12 -6.38
CA MET A 297 0.10 8.78 -6.44
C MET A 297 -0.07 8.43 -7.91
N TYR A 298 0.62 7.38 -8.34
CA TYR A 298 0.51 6.85 -9.69
C TYR A 298 -0.62 5.80 -9.70
N PRO A 299 -1.66 5.94 -10.54
CA PRO A 299 -2.66 4.90 -10.67
C PRO A 299 -2.02 3.55 -11.02
N LEU A 300 -2.33 2.54 -10.23
CA LEU A 300 -1.99 1.16 -10.53
C LEU A 300 -3.18 0.55 -11.28
N LEU A 301 -2.97 0.17 -12.53
CA LEU A 301 -4.03 -0.29 -13.43
C LEU A 301 -4.21 -1.81 -13.36
N ASP A 302 -3.10 -2.55 -13.39
CA ASP A 302 -3.09 -4.00 -13.33
C ASP A 302 -1.74 -4.52 -12.81
N PHE A 303 -1.60 -5.85 -12.75
CA PHE A 303 -0.35 -6.51 -12.42
C PHE A 303 -0.17 -7.81 -13.22
N TYR A 304 1.08 -8.22 -13.40
CA TYR A 304 1.41 -9.38 -14.22
C TYR A 304 0.97 -10.66 -13.50
N LYS A 305 0.07 -11.43 -14.13
CA LYS A 305 -0.56 -12.62 -13.52
C LYS A 305 0.45 -13.76 -13.36
N LEU A 306 0.46 -14.37 -12.16
CA LEU A 306 1.43 -15.38 -11.75
C LEU A 306 1.27 -16.69 -12.53
N ASN A 307 2.35 -17.12 -13.19
CA ASN A 307 2.78 -18.52 -13.14
C ASN A 307 3.94 -18.55 -12.14
N SER A 308 3.79 -19.29 -11.03
CA SER A 308 4.51 -19.14 -9.75
C SER A 308 6.05 -19.26 -9.75
N GLU A 309 6.71 -19.38 -10.91
CA GLU A 309 8.16 -19.54 -11.02
C GLU A 309 8.88 -18.36 -11.73
N GLU A 310 8.16 -17.35 -12.21
CA GLU A 310 8.70 -16.47 -13.25
C GLU A 310 9.29 -15.11 -12.79
N LEU A 311 9.04 -14.65 -11.56
CA LEU A 311 9.39 -13.28 -11.14
C LEU A 311 10.30 -13.22 -9.89
N TYR A 312 11.36 -14.02 -9.89
CA TYR A 312 12.42 -13.89 -8.89
C TYR A 312 13.63 -13.19 -9.47
N MET A 313 14.12 -12.17 -8.77
CA MET A 313 15.40 -11.51 -9.07
C MET A 313 16.36 -11.74 -7.91
N ASP A 314 17.48 -12.42 -8.17
CA ASP A 314 18.50 -12.73 -7.15
C ASP A 314 17.93 -13.43 -5.90
N GLY A 315 16.92 -14.30 -6.08
CA GLY A 315 16.24 -15.00 -4.99
C GLY A 315 15.23 -14.14 -4.20
N GLN A 316 15.00 -12.89 -4.62
CA GLN A 316 13.95 -12.03 -4.09
C GLN A 316 12.74 -12.08 -5.00
N PHE A 317 11.57 -12.29 -4.43
CA PHE A 317 10.32 -12.15 -5.16
C PHE A 317 10.10 -10.68 -5.55
N ALA A 318 9.70 -10.45 -6.80
CA ALA A 318 9.37 -9.14 -7.32
C ALA A 318 8.01 -9.19 -8.05
N ARG A 319 7.28 -8.09 -7.98
CA ARG A 319 6.00 -7.87 -8.65
C ARG A 319 6.22 -6.97 -9.85
N LEU A 320 5.51 -7.26 -10.92
CA LEU A 320 5.47 -6.43 -12.12
C LEU A 320 4.10 -5.77 -12.21
N LEU A 321 4.10 -4.45 -12.19
CA LEU A 321 2.93 -3.60 -11.97
C LEU A 321 2.68 -2.73 -13.21
N GLU A 322 1.46 -2.70 -13.72
CA GLU A 322 1.06 -1.78 -14.77
C GLU A 322 0.58 -0.46 -14.15
N VAL A 323 1.23 0.64 -14.51
CA VAL A 323 1.01 1.94 -13.89
C VAL A 323 0.70 2.99 -14.95
N ALA A 324 -0.22 3.89 -14.62
CA ALA A 324 -0.40 5.12 -15.35
C ALA A 324 0.44 6.21 -14.69
N ALA A 325 1.18 6.97 -15.48
CA ALA A 325 1.99 8.07 -15.00
C ALA A 325 1.89 9.30 -15.88
N GLN A 326 1.81 10.46 -15.25
CA GLN A 326 1.73 11.71 -15.97
C GLN A 326 3.05 11.98 -16.69
N THR A 327 2.96 12.23 -17.98
CA THR A 327 4.06 12.76 -18.80
C THR A 327 4.11 14.27 -18.57
N ARG A 328 5.28 14.82 -18.26
CA ARG A 328 5.52 16.26 -18.37
C ARG A 328 6.45 16.49 -19.55
N ASN A 329 5.98 17.27 -20.51
CA ASN A 329 6.82 17.81 -21.58
C ASN A 329 8.08 18.46 -21.00
N GLY A 330 9.25 17.95 -21.37
CA GLY A 330 10.55 18.58 -21.11
C GLY A 330 10.75 19.93 -21.85
N ALA A 331 9.68 20.49 -22.41
CA ALA A 331 9.67 21.73 -23.20
C ALA A 331 9.43 23.00 -22.37
N ASN A 332 9.16 22.91 -21.06
CA ASN A 332 9.39 24.02 -20.14
C ASN A 332 10.63 23.70 -19.29
N GLN A 333 11.80 23.85 -19.89
CA GLN A 333 12.94 24.36 -19.15
C GLN A 333 12.67 25.84 -18.79
N ASP A 334 11.65 26.08 -17.97
CA ASP A 334 11.73 27.25 -17.10
C ASP A 334 12.90 26.93 -16.17
N SER A 335 13.93 27.76 -16.28
CA SER A 335 15.09 27.75 -15.40
C SER A 335 14.67 27.45 -13.96
N MET A 336 15.25 26.38 -13.42
CA MET A 336 15.12 25.90 -12.04
C MET A 336 14.87 27.06 -11.07
N GLY A 337 13.63 27.15 -10.58
CA GLY A 337 13.35 27.98 -9.42
C GLY A 337 14.08 27.37 -8.21
N ASN A 338 14.85 28.19 -7.51
CA ASN A 338 15.52 27.81 -6.26
C ASN A 338 14.46 27.34 -5.26
N VAL A 339 14.35 26.05 -4.95
CA VAL A 339 13.30 25.60 -4.03
C VAL A 339 13.61 26.07 -2.61
N PRO A 340 12.66 26.76 -1.95
CA PRO A 340 12.90 27.27 -0.62
C PRO A 340 13.08 26.15 0.40
N ILE A 341 14.07 26.28 1.29
CA ILE A 341 14.36 25.28 2.32
C ILE A 341 14.11 25.90 3.68
N ASP A 342 13.46 25.15 4.55
CA ASP A 342 13.22 25.50 5.94
C ASP A 342 13.91 24.49 6.86
N ILE A 343 14.86 24.97 7.66
CA ILE A 343 15.59 24.15 8.65
C ILE A 343 15.21 24.65 10.04
N VAL A 344 14.55 23.81 10.83
CA VAL A 344 14.24 24.14 12.23
C VAL A 344 15.15 23.35 13.16
N PHE A 345 15.97 24.05 13.93
CA PHE A 345 16.75 23.46 15.00
C PHE A 345 15.88 23.24 16.22
N VAL A 346 15.89 22.03 16.78
CA VAL A 346 15.23 21.67 18.03
C VAL A 346 16.33 21.29 19.00
N MET A 347 16.66 22.16 19.96
CA MET A 347 17.88 22.05 20.73
C MET A 347 17.66 22.08 22.25
N ASP A 348 18.36 21.21 22.95
CA ASP A 348 18.52 21.24 24.41
C ASP A 348 19.20 22.56 24.85
N LEU A 349 18.57 23.27 25.80
CA LEU A 349 19.02 24.52 26.40
C LEU A 349 19.28 24.39 27.91
N THR A 350 19.61 23.19 28.40
CA THR A 350 20.12 22.96 29.75
C THR A 350 21.57 23.42 29.89
N SER A 351 22.06 23.49 31.13
CA SER A 351 23.35 24.15 31.43
C SER A 351 24.57 23.53 30.75
N SER A 352 24.52 22.25 30.36
CA SER A 352 25.61 21.58 29.63
C SER A 352 25.71 22.02 28.17
N MET A 353 24.67 22.65 27.62
CA MET A 353 24.54 22.85 26.17
C MET A 353 25.07 24.19 25.66
N GLN A 354 25.39 25.15 26.54
CA GLN A 354 25.89 26.47 26.15
C GLN A 354 27.07 26.40 25.15
N PRO A 355 28.12 25.57 25.35
CA PRO A 355 29.24 25.50 24.42
C PRO A 355 28.83 25.06 23.02
N TYR A 356 27.81 24.20 22.89
CA TYR A 356 27.31 23.73 21.59
C TYR A 356 26.41 24.78 20.94
N LEU A 357 25.61 25.52 21.71
CA LEU A 357 24.81 26.64 21.21
C LEU A 357 25.72 27.73 20.61
N ASP A 358 26.82 28.05 21.29
CA ASP A 358 27.82 29.02 20.80
C ASP A 358 28.46 28.56 19.47
N GLN A 359 28.72 27.25 19.34
CA GLN A 359 29.24 26.66 18.11
C GLN A 359 28.20 26.65 16.99
N LEU A 360 26.93 26.33 17.28
CA LEU A 360 25.85 26.40 16.31
C LEU A 360 25.73 27.82 15.74
N LEU A 361 25.71 28.83 16.61
CA LEU A 361 25.72 30.24 16.20
C LEU A 361 26.92 30.57 15.31
N SER A 362 28.11 30.04 15.64
CA SER A 362 29.32 30.26 14.87
C SER A 362 29.28 29.58 13.49
N VAL A 363 28.74 28.37 13.40
CA VAL A 363 28.56 27.64 12.13
C VAL A 363 27.55 28.36 11.25
N VAL A 364 26.39 28.73 11.80
CA VAL A 364 25.36 29.42 11.01
C VAL A 364 25.84 30.79 10.54
N LYS A 365 26.58 31.55 11.37
CA LYS A 365 27.23 32.80 10.93
C LYS A 365 28.16 32.59 9.74
N LYS A 366 28.95 31.52 9.72
CA LYS A 366 29.82 31.19 8.58
C LYS A 366 29.01 30.77 7.36
N PHE A 367 27.97 29.97 7.56
CA PHE A 367 27.08 29.50 6.50
C PHE A 367 26.36 30.67 5.82
N VAL A 368 25.88 31.67 6.57
CA VAL A 368 25.22 32.88 6.04
C VAL A 368 26.10 33.59 5.02
N LEU A 369 27.41 33.70 5.28
CA LEU A 369 28.36 34.36 4.39
C LEU A 369 28.54 33.64 3.05
N ASP A 370 28.07 32.40 2.95
CA ASP A 370 28.32 31.48 1.85
C ASP A 370 27.01 31.05 1.13
N THR A 371 25.85 31.63 1.46
CA THR A 371 24.54 31.17 0.95
C THR A 371 24.21 31.53 -0.51
N ASN A 372 25.07 32.25 -1.24
CA ASN A 372 25.03 32.50 -2.71
C ASN A 372 23.63 32.54 -3.38
N GLY A 373 22.66 33.26 -2.81
CA GLY A 373 21.33 33.44 -3.43
C GLY A 373 20.33 32.29 -3.24
N GLN A 374 20.61 31.31 -2.37
CA GLN A 374 19.68 30.24 -1.98
C GLN A 374 18.60 30.71 -1.00
N ASP A 375 17.33 30.30 -1.20
CA ASP A 375 16.19 30.66 -0.33
C ASP A 375 16.07 29.72 0.89
N ILE A 376 17.13 29.69 1.69
CA ILE A 376 17.20 28.94 2.95
C ILE A 376 16.73 29.84 4.10
N ARG A 377 15.80 29.32 4.91
CA ARG A 377 15.35 29.95 6.15
C ARG A 377 15.46 29.02 7.34
N PHE A 378 15.62 29.61 8.51
CA PHE A 378 15.92 28.90 9.74
C PHE A 378 14.90 29.20 10.84
N GLY A 379 14.54 28.17 11.59
CA GLY A 379 13.78 28.29 12.84
C GLY A 379 14.54 27.69 14.03
N PHE A 380 14.14 28.07 15.24
CA PHE A 380 14.76 27.60 16.48
C PHE A 380 13.70 27.33 17.55
N ILE A 381 13.66 26.09 18.02
CA ILE A 381 12.91 25.66 19.19
C ILE A 381 13.91 25.16 20.23
N GLY A 382 13.82 25.71 21.44
CA GLY A 382 14.59 25.25 22.58
C GLY A 382 13.75 24.38 23.50
N TYR A 383 14.34 23.35 24.09
CA TYR A 383 13.73 22.61 25.19
C TYR A 383 14.68 22.51 26.38
N GLN A 384 14.12 22.33 27.57
CA GLN A 384 14.88 22.02 28.78
C GLN A 384 14.21 20.79 29.40
N ASP A 385 13.67 20.92 30.61
CA ASP A 385 12.96 19.83 31.26
C ASP A 385 11.61 20.29 31.81
N LYS A 386 10.73 19.33 32.12
CA LYS A 386 9.45 19.57 32.79
C LYS A 386 9.70 19.84 34.26
N ASP A 387 9.27 21.00 34.73
CA ASP A 387 9.45 21.37 36.13
C ASP A 387 8.14 21.65 36.86
N LYS A 388 7.82 20.79 37.83
CA LYS A 388 6.73 21.06 38.78
C LYS A 388 7.10 22.14 39.81
N GLU A 389 8.40 22.38 40.03
CA GLU A 389 8.97 23.29 41.01
C GLU A 389 9.52 24.60 40.40
N ARG A 390 9.38 24.82 39.08
CA ARG A 390 9.78 26.04 38.34
C ARG A 390 11.27 26.44 38.45
N LYS A 391 12.18 25.48 38.58
CA LYS A 391 13.66 25.64 38.46
C LYS A 391 14.12 25.81 37.01
N PHE A 392 13.36 25.30 36.03
CA PHE A 392 13.58 25.56 34.60
C PHE A 392 12.79 26.78 34.11
N ALA A 393 13.35 27.53 33.16
CA ALA A 393 12.73 28.76 32.65
C ALA A 393 11.52 28.45 31.74
N PHE A 394 11.56 27.32 31.05
CA PHE A 394 10.49 26.75 30.23
C PHE A 394 10.80 25.27 29.96
N SER A 395 9.79 24.45 29.69
CA SER A 395 10.02 23.09 29.21
C SER A 395 10.39 23.06 27.72
N GLN A 396 9.78 23.92 26.93
CA GLN A 396 9.91 24.07 25.49
C GLN A 396 9.54 25.50 25.08
N LYS A 397 10.17 26.05 24.05
CA LYS A 397 9.88 27.40 23.57
C LYS A 397 10.21 27.53 22.09
N ASP A 398 9.24 28.02 21.32
CA ASP A 398 9.43 28.42 19.93
C ASP A 398 9.96 29.86 19.89
N PHE A 399 11.24 30.02 19.56
CA PHE A 399 11.90 31.33 19.44
C PHE A 399 11.63 31.99 18.09
N THR A 400 11.05 31.26 17.14
CA THR A 400 10.73 31.69 15.78
C THR A 400 9.24 31.48 15.45
N HIS A 401 8.37 31.63 16.45
CA HIS A 401 6.91 31.45 16.36
C HIS A 401 6.27 32.22 15.19
N SER A 402 6.80 33.39 14.84
CA SER A 402 6.28 34.25 13.77
C SER A 402 6.61 33.76 12.35
N GLY A 403 7.44 32.72 12.21
CA GLY A 403 7.91 32.22 10.93
C GLY A 403 9.41 31.94 10.93
N VAL A 404 9.85 31.01 10.08
CA VAL A 404 11.28 30.80 9.77
C VAL A 404 11.90 32.07 9.19
N LEU A 405 13.14 32.33 9.58
CA LEU A 405 13.83 33.60 9.39
C LEU A 405 14.91 33.50 8.31
N SER A 406 15.21 34.64 7.69
CA SER A 406 16.41 34.75 6.84
C SER A 406 17.67 34.40 7.64
N PRO A 407 18.77 33.95 7.00
CA PRO A 407 19.98 33.58 7.73
C PRO A 407 20.51 34.71 8.64
N SER A 408 20.46 35.97 8.19
CA SER A 408 20.88 37.14 9.00
C SER A 408 19.97 37.40 10.19
N ASP A 409 18.65 37.32 10.00
CA ASP A 409 17.69 37.52 11.09
C ASP A 409 17.75 36.38 12.10
N PHE A 410 17.97 35.16 11.60
CA PHE A 410 18.18 33.99 12.43
C PHE A 410 19.42 34.12 13.32
N VAL A 411 20.55 34.57 12.77
CA VAL A 411 21.75 34.87 13.58
C VAL A 411 21.44 35.89 14.68
N THR A 412 20.63 36.90 14.35
CA THR A 412 20.22 37.94 15.31
C THR A 412 19.38 37.36 16.45
N ILE A 413 18.42 36.49 16.15
CA ILE A 413 17.62 35.80 17.17
C ILE A 413 18.47 34.82 17.97
N LEU A 414 19.23 33.95 17.30
CA LEU A 414 20.04 32.91 17.93
C LEU A 414 21.11 33.51 18.87
N SER A 415 21.67 34.67 18.54
CA SER A 415 22.62 35.39 19.40
C SER A 415 22.04 35.86 20.74
N LYS A 416 20.71 35.90 20.87
CA LYS A 416 19.99 36.28 22.10
C LYS A 416 19.50 35.08 22.89
N VAL A 417 19.66 33.87 22.35
CA VAL A 417 19.30 32.63 23.04
C VAL A 417 20.46 32.25 23.96
N GLU A 418 20.15 31.97 25.21
CA GLU A 418 21.10 31.47 26.19
C GLU A 418 20.58 30.13 26.75
N ALA A 419 21.49 29.17 26.92
CA ALA A 419 21.20 27.99 27.70
C ALA A 419 21.15 28.35 29.21
N GLN A 420 20.62 27.46 30.03
CA GLN A 420 20.46 27.71 31.45
C GLN A 420 21.81 27.94 32.15
N LYS A 421 21.98 29.08 32.83
CA LYS A 421 23.26 29.42 33.48
C LYS A 421 23.54 28.61 34.75
N ILE A 422 22.50 28.26 35.50
CA ILE A 422 22.62 27.59 36.79
C ILE A 422 22.26 26.12 36.60
N PRO A 423 23.21 25.18 36.85
CA PRO A 423 22.90 23.76 36.83
C PRO A 423 21.80 23.44 37.84
N VAL A 424 20.71 22.84 37.37
CA VAL A 424 19.68 22.30 38.25
C VAL A 424 20.21 20.99 38.80
N LYS A 425 20.44 20.92 40.12
CA LYS A 425 20.69 19.64 40.80
C LYS A 425 19.39 18.84 40.80
N SER A 426 19.26 17.95 39.84
CA SER A 426 18.19 16.98 39.69
C SER A 426 18.82 15.59 39.58
N ASP A 427 18.26 14.60 40.27
CA ASP A 427 18.62 13.18 40.06
C ASP A 427 18.03 12.65 38.73
N ASP A 428 17.24 13.47 38.06
CA ASP A 428 16.55 13.16 36.82
C ASP A 428 17.33 13.69 35.61
N ILE A 429 17.77 12.76 34.75
CA ILE A 429 18.58 13.01 33.55
C ILE A 429 17.73 13.15 32.27
N PRO A 430 16.63 12.40 32.08
CA PRO A 430 15.71 12.62 30.96
C PRO A 430 15.14 14.04 30.87
N GLU A 431 14.95 14.53 29.64
CA GLU A 431 14.54 15.90 29.34
C GLU A 431 13.28 15.97 28.46
N ALA A 432 12.77 17.17 28.21
CA ALA A 432 11.58 17.42 27.39
C ALA A 432 11.83 17.33 25.87
N VAL A 433 12.75 16.45 25.43
CA VAL A 433 13.13 16.24 24.02
C VAL A 433 11.90 15.98 23.15
N LEU A 434 11.03 15.05 23.59
CA LEU A 434 9.85 14.64 22.81
C LEU A 434 8.83 15.77 22.69
N ASP A 435 8.66 16.58 23.74
CA ASP A 435 7.77 17.75 23.71
C ASP A 435 8.33 18.84 22.78
N GLY A 436 9.66 19.03 22.74
CA GLY A 436 10.32 19.94 21.81
C GLY A 436 10.14 19.55 20.34
N VAL A 437 10.34 18.27 20.02
CA VAL A 437 10.09 17.73 18.67
C VAL A 437 8.60 17.86 18.30
N ASN A 438 7.70 17.54 19.22
CA ASN A 438 6.26 17.67 18.99
C ASN A 438 5.87 19.12 18.65
N LEU A 439 6.41 20.10 19.39
CA LEU A 439 6.18 21.52 19.15
C LEU A 439 6.67 21.93 17.76
N ALA A 440 7.83 21.43 17.31
CA ALA A 440 8.36 21.73 15.98
C ALA A 440 7.47 21.18 14.87
N LEU A 441 6.98 19.95 15.04
CA LEU A 441 6.07 19.32 14.09
C LEU A 441 4.71 20.04 14.01
N ASP A 442 4.20 20.58 15.13
CA ASP A 442 2.94 21.32 15.19
C ASP A 442 3.04 22.81 14.88
N SER A 443 4.25 23.37 14.85
CA SER A 443 4.47 24.80 14.66
C SER A 443 3.94 25.30 13.32
N LYS A 444 3.49 26.55 13.29
CA LYS A 444 3.06 27.26 12.08
C LYS A 444 4.19 28.08 11.46
N GLN A 445 5.40 27.95 11.97
CA GLN A 445 6.56 28.72 11.49
C GLN A 445 7.00 28.35 10.07
N TRP A 446 6.60 27.16 9.60
CA TRP A 446 6.97 26.61 8.30
C TRP A 446 6.33 27.39 7.15
N ARG A 447 7.08 27.60 6.07
CA ARG A 447 6.53 28.16 4.83
C ARG A 447 5.77 27.09 4.05
N ASP A 448 4.77 27.53 3.30
CA ASP A 448 4.15 26.69 2.29
C ASP A 448 5.15 26.41 1.16
N LYS A 449 5.09 25.22 0.57
CA LYS A 449 5.88 24.84 -0.62
C LYS A 449 7.41 24.88 -0.45
N SER A 450 7.88 24.77 0.79
CA SER A 450 9.31 24.59 1.13
C SER A 450 9.64 23.13 1.45
N ALA A 451 10.89 22.74 1.17
CA ALA A 451 11.50 21.55 1.73
C ALA A 451 11.76 21.78 3.23
N LYS A 452 11.23 20.92 4.10
CA LYS A 452 11.26 21.11 5.56
C LYS A 452 12.14 20.06 6.22
N THR A 453 12.88 20.42 7.25
CA THR A 453 13.58 19.44 8.08
C THR A 453 13.76 19.93 9.52
N ILE A 454 13.73 18.99 10.46
CA ILE A 454 14.10 19.22 11.85
C ILE A 454 15.53 18.73 12.09
N ILE A 455 16.37 19.56 12.69
CA ILE A 455 17.66 19.15 13.26
C ILE A 455 17.51 19.08 14.78
N LEU A 456 17.37 17.88 15.32
CA LEU A 456 17.25 17.59 16.74
C LEU A 456 18.64 17.50 17.39
N ILE A 457 18.89 18.29 18.43
CA ILE A 457 20.20 18.41 19.09
C ILE A 457 20.02 18.26 20.60
N GLY A 458 20.71 17.30 21.21
CA GLY A 458 20.71 17.20 22.67
C GLY A 458 21.66 16.14 23.19
N ASP A 459 21.82 16.12 24.51
CA ASP A 459 22.78 15.27 25.20
C ASP A 459 22.13 14.23 26.15
N ALA A 460 20.82 14.37 26.38
CA ALA A 460 20.01 13.53 27.25
C ALA A 460 18.89 12.79 26.50
N PRO A 461 18.43 11.64 27.02
CA PRO A 461 17.22 10.98 26.53
C PRO A 461 15.97 11.83 26.77
N GLY A 462 14.95 11.65 25.92
CA GLY A 462 13.64 12.23 26.09
C GLY A 462 12.76 11.47 27.07
N ARG A 463 11.92 12.20 27.79
CA ARG A 463 10.83 11.65 28.61
C ARG A 463 9.70 11.14 27.75
N GLU A 464 9.35 9.87 27.92
CA GLU A 464 8.18 9.23 27.31
C GLU A 464 6.97 9.27 28.27
N ASP A 465 6.63 10.45 28.80
CA ASP A 465 5.53 10.59 29.77
C ASP A 465 4.16 10.45 29.07
N ASN A 466 3.96 11.25 28.02
CA ASN A 466 2.67 11.42 27.34
C ASN A 466 2.75 11.19 25.82
N ILE A 467 3.96 11.26 25.26
CA ILE A 467 4.21 11.18 23.82
C ILE A 467 5.24 10.08 23.62
N SER A 468 4.94 9.14 22.75
CA SER A 468 5.88 8.07 22.41
C SER A 468 6.78 8.48 21.24
N ILE A 469 7.98 7.88 21.16
CA ILE A 469 8.88 8.06 20.01
C ILE A 469 8.19 7.65 18.70
N LYS A 470 7.39 6.58 18.76
CA LYS A 470 6.62 6.08 17.61
C LYS A 470 5.68 7.16 17.09
N GLU A 471 4.88 7.75 17.99
CA GLU A 471 3.91 8.80 17.65
C GLU A 471 4.57 10.01 16.97
N LEU A 472 5.71 10.47 17.47
CA LEU A 472 6.45 11.57 16.85
C LEU A 472 7.00 11.21 15.47
N ARG A 473 7.47 9.97 15.30
CA ARG A 473 7.95 9.49 14.01
C ARG A 473 6.81 9.40 13.00
N ASP A 474 5.66 8.88 13.40
CA ASP A 474 4.46 8.77 12.56
C ASP A 474 3.96 10.17 12.15
N LYS A 475 3.99 11.10 13.09
CA LYS A 475 3.64 12.51 12.87
C LYS A 475 4.63 13.22 11.94
N SER A 476 5.92 13.00 12.12
CA SER A 476 7.00 13.47 11.24
C SER A 476 6.80 12.98 9.81
N TYR A 477 6.57 11.67 9.65
CA TYR A 477 6.32 11.02 8.36
C TYR A 477 5.09 11.61 7.67
N THR A 478 3.98 11.68 8.40
CA THR A 478 2.71 12.26 7.93
C THR A 478 2.87 13.71 7.48
N ARG A 479 3.55 14.54 8.27
CA ARG A 479 3.75 15.96 8.00
C ARG A 479 4.83 16.22 6.97
N LYS A 480 5.57 15.18 6.54
CA LYS A 480 6.72 15.27 5.64
C LYS A 480 7.79 16.21 6.19
N ILE A 481 8.02 16.18 7.50
CA ILE A 481 9.06 16.96 8.18
C ILE A 481 10.04 15.96 8.78
N PRO A 482 11.00 15.48 7.98
CA PRO A 482 11.91 14.47 8.44
C PRO A 482 12.89 15.03 9.49
N ILE A 483 13.31 14.16 10.41
CA ILE A 483 14.12 14.51 11.59
C ILE A 483 15.54 13.99 11.40
N TYR A 484 16.52 14.88 11.56
CA TYR A 484 17.93 14.56 11.67
C TYR A 484 18.39 14.72 13.12
N SER A 485 19.06 13.72 13.68
CA SER A 485 19.48 13.73 15.09
C SER A 485 20.98 13.94 15.23
N LEU A 486 21.36 14.91 16.06
CA LEU A 486 22.71 15.13 16.58
C LEU A 486 22.72 14.82 18.07
N TYR A 487 23.16 13.60 18.42
CA TYR A 487 23.24 13.18 19.82
C TYR A 487 24.64 13.40 20.38
N ILE A 488 24.74 14.24 21.41
CA ILE A 488 25.99 14.52 22.11
C ILE A 488 26.14 13.50 23.24
N ASP A 489 27.08 12.58 23.07
CA ASP A 489 27.31 11.49 23.99
C ASP A 489 28.08 11.91 25.25
N ALA A 490 27.88 11.23 26.37
CA ALA A 490 28.73 11.31 27.57
C ALA A 490 28.91 12.70 28.24
N SER A 491 28.08 13.71 27.97
CA SER A 491 28.16 15.03 28.65
C SER A 491 27.66 15.00 30.11
N LYS A 492 26.73 14.10 30.46
CA LYS A 492 26.06 13.99 31.79
C LYS A 492 26.44 12.74 32.60
N GLY A 493 27.56 12.09 32.30
CA GLY A 493 28.27 11.17 33.22
C GLY A 493 27.69 9.78 33.49
N ALA A 494 26.54 9.39 32.91
CA ALA A 494 25.96 8.06 33.15
C ALA A 494 25.78 7.25 31.85
N VAL A 495 26.59 6.20 31.70
CA VAL A 495 26.60 5.27 30.54
C VAL A 495 25.22 4.71 30.19
N LYS A 496 24.35 4.50 31.21
CA LYS A 496 22.98 4.02 31.01
C LYS A 496 22.13 5.00 30.20
N TYR A 497 22.16 6.29 30.53
CA TYR A 497 21.33 7.30 29.87
C TYR A 497 21.84 7.64 28.47
N SER A 498 23.16 7.60 28.27
CA SER A 498 23.77 7.66 26.94
C SER A 498 23.22 6.59 25.98
N LYS A 499 23.16 5.33 26.43
CA LYS A 499 22.61 4.23 25.62
C LYS A 499 21.13 4.45 25.28
N ILE A 500 20.34 4.94 26.23
CA ILE A 500 18.92 5.24 26.03
C ILE A 500 18.78 6.40 25.03
N GLY A 501 19.51 7.50 25.24
CA GLY A 501 19.49 8.68 24.36
C GLY A 501 19.84 8.32 22.92
N LYS A 502 20.96 7.62 22.68
CA LYS A 502 21.33 7.15 21.33
C LYS A 502 20.23 6.34 20.67
N LYS A 503 19.60 5.43 21.42
CA LYS A 503 18.50 4.61 20.90
C LYS A 503 17.30 5.47 20.54
N GLN A 504 16.88 6.38 21.40
CA GLN A 504 15.71 7.23 21.15
C GLN A 504 15.95 8.18 19.97
N TYR A 505 17.11 8.84 19.91
CA TYR A 505 17.48 9.76 18.82
C TYR A 505 17.61 9.02 17.49
N LYS A 506 18.19 7.80 17.50
CA LYS A 506 18.19 6.91 16.34
C LYS A 506 16.77 6.68 15.86
N GLN A 507 15.89 6.20 16.74
CA GLN A 507 14.51 5.86 16.39
C GLN A 507 13.70 7.06 15.89
N LEU A 508 13.88 8.26 16.49
CA LEU A 508 13.23 9.49 16.06
C LEU A 508 13.68 9.95 14.67
N SER A 509 14.96 9.79 14.38
CA SER A 509 15.58 10.21 13.11
C SER A 509 15.59 9.12 12.05
N SER A 510 14.94 7.97 12.28
CA SER A 510 14.91 6.91 11.28
C SER A 510 13.81 7.14 10.24
N THR A 511 14.18 7.01 8.97
CA THR A 511 13.25 6.83 7.87
C THR A 511 13.20 5.36 7.46
N TYR A 512 12.20 5.00 6.64
CA TYR A 512 12.00 3.65 6.13
C TYR A 512 12.18 3.69 4.61
N GLU A 513 12.98 2.77 4.06
CA GLU A 513 13.15 2.64 2.59
C GLU A 513 11.83 2.26 1.89
N GLY A 514 10.83 1.81 2.62
CA GLY A 514 9.49 1.56 2.12
C GLY A 514 8.47 1.72 3.24
N ALA A 515 7.57 0.76 3.35
CA ALA A 515 6.53 0.81 4.35
C ALA A 515 7.03 0.85 5.79
N TYR A 516 6.28 1.58 6.60
CA TYR A 516 6.59 1.78 8.00
C TYR A 516 6.63 0.45 8.78
N GLY A 517 7.77 0.16 9.41
CA GLY A 517 7.92 -0.97 10.35
C GLY A 517 8.17 -2.34 9.71
N THR A 518 8.14 -2.46 8.38
CA THR A 518 8.39 -3.72 7.65
C THR A 518 9.55 -3.64 6.67
N SER A 519 10.00 -2.43 6.33
CA SER A 519 11.15 -2.18 5.45
C SER A 519 12.42 -1.80 6.23
N ARG A 520 13.55 -1.74 5.53
CA ARG A 520 14.84 -1.33 6.09
C ARG A 520 14.75 0.06 6.70
N GLU A 521 15.19 0.17 7.95
CA GLU A 521 15.30 1.42 8.69
C GLU A 521 16.62 2.13 8.33
N ILE A 522 16.55 3.36 7.82
CA ILE A 522 17.71 4.23 7.59
C ILE A 522 17.77 5.26 8.73
N PRO A 523 18.69 5.12 9.69
CA PRO A 523 18.83 6.07 10.79
C PRO A 523 19.60 7.33 10.35
N HIS A 524 19.02 8.51 10.56
CA HIS A 524 19.67 9.79 10.30
C HIS A 524 20.27 10.39 11.59
N LEU A 525 21.19 9.64 12.21
CA LEU A 525 21.83 9.96 13.50
C LEU A 525 23.34 10.18 13.35
N SER A 526 23.82 11.34 13.81
CA SER A 526 25.23 11.52 14.16
C SER A 526 25.42 11.53 15.67
N VAL A 527 26.38 10.72 16.13
CA VAL A 527 26.81 10.70 17.53
C VAL A 527 28.10 11.51 17.66
N ILE A 528 28.12 12.45 18.58
CA ILE A 528 29.25 13.37 18.82
C ILE A 528 29.79 13.12 20.22
N ASP A 529 31.10 13.04 20.39
CA ASP A 529 31.70 12.88 21.71
C ASP A 529 31.51 14.12 22.59
N GLY A 530 31.03 13.92 23.82
CA GLY A 530 30.84 14.96 24.81
C GLY A 530 32.16 15.62 25.21
N GLY A 531 32.11 16.94 25.36
CA GLY A 531 33.29 17.76 25.60
C GLY A 531 34.00 18.19 24.32
N SER A 532 33.47 17.84 23.14
CA SER A 532 33.99 18.29 21.84
C SER A 532 33.02 19.20 21.07
N PRO A 533 32.82 20.46 21.50
CA PRO A 533 32.04 21.44 20.74
C PRO A 533 32.55 21.63 19.30
N VAL A 534 33.86 21.43 19.07
CA VAL A 534 34.46 21.51 17.73
C VAL A 534 33.97 20.38 16.82
N ALA A 535 33.88 19.14 17.32
CA ALA A 535 33.34 18.02 16.54
C ALA A 535 31.86 18.24 16.20
N PHE A 536 31.09 18.80 17.14
CA PHE A 536 29.73 19.25 16.88
C PHE A 536 29.68 20.30 15.76
N ALA A 537 30.50 21.36 15.85
CA ALA A 537 30.55 22.41 14.84
C ALA A 537 30.86 21.86 13.44
N ASN A 538 31.83 20.94 13.34
CA ASN A 538 32.21 20.30 12.09
C ASN A 538 31.08 19.44 11.52
N THR A 539 30.34 18.72 12.36
CA THR A 539 29.22 17.87 11.93
C THR A 539 28.07 18.71 11.37
N VAL A 540 27.70 19.79 12.07
CA VAL A 540 26.66 20.73 11.60
C VAL A 540 27.10 21.40 10.30
N ALA A 541 28.34 21.88 10.24
CA ALA A 541 28.88 22.55 9.05
C ALA A 541 28.90 21.60 7.83
N SER A 542 29.35 20.35 8.01
CA SER A 542 29.32 19.34 6.96
C SER A 542 27.91 19.10 6.45
N GLY A 543 26.94 18.84 7.34
CA GLY A 543 25.57 18.56 6.91
C GLY A 543 24.91 19.74 6.17
N LEU A 544 25.18 20.98 6.59
CA LEU A 544 24.68 22.17 5.89
C LEU A 544 25.39 22.41 4.55
N ASN A 545 26.70 22.19 4.49
CA ASN A 545 27.47 22.33 3.25
C ASN A 545 27.10 21.24 2.23
N ASP A 546 26.96 19.98 2.67
CA ASP A 546 26.51 18.88 1.81
C ASP A 546 25.14 19.22 1.22
N ALA A 547 24.19 19.69 2.05
CA ALA A 547 22.89 20.13 1.59
C ALA A 547 23.03 21.25 0.54
N LYS A 548 23.82 22.29 0.85
CA LYS A 548 24.08 23.43 -0.05
C LYS A 548 24.70 23.02 -1.39
N GLU A 549 25.76 22.20 -1.41
CA GLU A 549 26.45 21.75 -2.63
C GLU A 549 25.51 20.99 -3.56
N ILE A 550 24.62 20.19 -2.97
CA ILE A 550 23.60 19.47 -3.70
C ILE A 550 22.58 20.44 -4.31
N PHE A 551 22.13 21.45 -3.55
CA PHE A 551 21.24 22.49 -4.08
C PHE A 551 21.89 23.32 -5.19
N ASP A 552 23.18 23.65 -5.08
CA ASP A 552 23.93 24.33 -6.13
C ASP A 552 23.98 23.46 -7.41
N THR A 553 24.20 22.15 -7.26
CA THR A 553 24.21 21.18 -8.36
C THR A 553 22.83 21.03 -9.01
N PHE A 554 21.76 21.08 -8.22
CA PHE A 554 20.38 21.11 -8.72
C PHE A 554 19.98 22.45 -9.32
N GLY A 555 20.70 23.55 -9.08
CA GLY A 555 20.51 24.83 -9.74
C GLY A 555 21.36 25.01 -11.01
N THR A 556 22.40 24.19 -11.19
CA THR A 556 23.27 24.18 -12.37
C THR A 556 23.24 22.81 -13.03
N GLN A 557 22.44 22.63 -14.08
CA GLN A 557 22.34 21.38 -14.85
C GLN A 557 23.71 20.73 -15.11
N LYS A 558 24.09 19.74 -14.28
CA LYS A 558 24.99 18.64 -14.62
C LYS A 558 24.64 17.44 -13.75
N THR A 559 23.99 16.48 -14.37
CA THR A 559 23.84 15.10 -13.91
C THR A 559 25.22 14.52 -13.64
N GLY A 560 25.53 14.34 -12.36
CA GLY A 560 26.61 13.49 -11.89
C GLY A 560 26.05 12.61 -10.78
N GLU A 561 26.49 11.35 -10.72
CA GLU A 561 26.18 10.45 -9.60
C GLU A 561 26.55 11.14 -8.27
N MET A 562 25.52 11.52 -7.54
CA MET A 562 25.68 12.20 -6.26
C MET A 562 25.83 11.15 -5.18
N LYS A 563 27.06 10.89 -4.74
CA LYS A 563 27.32 10.01 -3.59
C LYS A 563 27.00 10.74 -2.30
N THR A 564 25.72 10.80 -1.93
CA THR A 564 25.33 11.22 -0.59
C THR A 564 25.73 10.16 0.42
N LYS A 565 26.25 10.58 1.58
CA LYS A 565 26.53 9.66 2.68
C LYS A 565 25.21 9.12 3.24
N GLU A 566 25.11 7.79 3.36
CA GLU A 566 23.96 7.12 3.96
C GLU A 566 23.68 7.69 5.36
N GLY A 567 22.42 8.07 5.61
CA GLY A 567 21.96 8.69 6.86
C GLY A 567 22.21 10.20 6.97
N SER A 568 22.58 10.89 5.88
CA SER A 568 22.84 12.35 5.90
C SER A 568 21.57 13.22 5.81
N VAL A 569 21.67 14.51 6.19
CA VAL A 569 20.60 15.51 6.01
C VAL A 569 20.28 15.73 4.53
N ALA A 570 21.32 15.72 3.71
CA ALA A 570 21.23 15.76 2.26
C ALA A 570 20.28 14.68 1.72
N GLU A 571 20.55 13.41 2.04
CA GLU A 571 19.71 12.26 1.64
C GLU A 571 18.25 12.33 2.15
N LEU A 572 17.97 13.17 3.14
CA LEU A 572 16.64 13.31 3.72
C LEU A 572 15.78 14.32 2.93
N LEU A 573 16.40 15.39 2.43
CA LEU A 573 15.74 16.55 1.85
C LEU A 573 15.21 16.32 0.43
N PHE A 574 15.69 15.27 -0.25
CA PHE A 574 15.53 15.11 -1.68
C PHE A 574 14.57 13.97 -2.10
N GLN A 575 13.72 13.45 -1.22
CA GLN A 575 12.91 12.23 -1.52
C GLN A 575 11.64 12.42 -2.42
N GLN A 576 11.60 13.25 -3.48
CA GLN A 576 10.36 13.48 -4.28
C GLN A 576 10.62 13.61 -5.80
N ALA A 577 9.75 13.00 -6.66
CA ALA A 577 10.06 12.69 -8.07
C ALA A 577 8.87 12.70 -9.07
N ASP A 578 9.05 13.40 -10.21
CA ASP A 578 8.27 13.40 -11.49
C ASP A 578 9.02 12.59 -12.59
N LEU A 579 8.41 11.62 -13.26
CA LEU A 579 9.07 10.77 -14.28
C LEU A 579 9.87 11.50 -15.38
N LEU A 580 11.04 10.94 -15.75
CA LEU A 580 11.80 11.29 -16.97
C LEU A 580 11.37 10.38 -18.13
N LEU A 581 10.97 10.96 -19.25
CA LEU A 581 10.42 10.23 -20.40
C LEU A 581 11.48 9.86 -21.43
N ALA A 582 11.30 8.72 -22.10
CA ALA A 582 12.17 8.25 -23.18
C ALA A 582 12.09 9.11 -24.43
N ASP A 583 10.93 9.76 -24.63
CA ASP A 583 10.69 10.66 -25.75
C ASP A 583 9.94 11.91 -25.26
N PRO A 584 10.58 13.10 -25.33
CA PRO A 584 9.95 14.37 -24.97
C PRO A 584 8.74 14.76 -25.82
N THR A 585 8.50 14.07 -26.93
CA THR A 585 7.35 14.27 -27.84
C THR A 585 6.20 13.31 -27.57
N MET A 586 6.33 12.40 -26.58
CA MET A 586 5.20 11.59 -26.14
C MET A 586 4.04 12.49 -25.72
N PRO A 587 2.79 12.14 -26.09
CA PRO A 587 1.64 12.96 -25.75
C PRO A 587 1.56 13.24 -24.24
N ASP A 588 1.14 14.44 -23.84
CA ASP A 588 0.90 14.87 -22.43
C ASP A 588 -0.20 14.05 -21.71
N ASN A 589 -0.66 12.95 -22.32
CA ASN A 589 -1.92 12.27 -22.07
C ASN A 589 -1.82 11.16 -21.03
N ALA A 590 -0.75 11.11 -20.24
CA ALA A 590 -0.27 9.97 -19.46
C ALA A 590 0.35 8.82 -20.28
N VAL A 591 1.41 8.24 -19.72
CA VAL A 591 2.03 6.98 -20.14
C VAL A 591 1.45 5.85 -19.30
N VAL A 592 1.09 4.75 -19.95
CA VAL A 592 0.79 3.48 -19.29
C VAL A 592 1.94 2.54 -19.58
N GLY A 593 2.49 1.90 -18.55
CA GLY A 593 3.61 0.98 -18.70
C GLY A 593 3.86 0.10 -17.48
N TRP A 594 4.81 -0.79 -17.60
CA TRP A 594 5.11 -1.86 -16.64
C TRP A 594 6.36 -1.56 -15.82
N VAL A 595 6.29 -1.70 -14.50
CA VAL A 595 7.39 -1.38 -13.58
C VAL A 595 7.52 -2.43 -12.48
N ALA A 596 8.75 -2.77 -12.10
CA ALA A 596 9.01 -3.68 -11.00
C ALA A 596 8.87 -2.97 -9.64
N ASP A 597 8.29 -3.65 -8.65
CA ASP A 597 8.20 -3.15 -7.27
C ASP A 597 9.53 -3.18 -6.51
N LYS A 598 10.50 -3.96 -7.01
CA LYS A 598 11.89 -4.04 -6.51
C LYS A 598 12.85 -3.27 -7.39
N VAL A 599 13.97 -2.86 -6.80
CA VAL A 599 15.08 -2.25 -7.54
C VAL A 599 15.78 -3.32 -8.38
N MET A 600 15.77 -3.18 -9.71
CA MET A 600 16.24 -4.26 -10.60
C MET A 600 17.74 -4.57 -10.46
N ASN A 601 18.59 -3.60 -10.10
CA ASN A 601 20.02 -3.84 -9.85
C ASN A 601 20.31 -4.34 -8.42
N ALA A 602 19.35 -4.18 -7.49
CA ALA A 602 19.45 -4.52 -6.07
C ALA A 602 18.09 -5.02 -5.51
N PRO A 603 17.62 -6.21 -5.91
CA PRO A 603 16.24 -6.67 -5.65
C PRO A 603 15.85 -6.84 -4.16
N GLY A 604 16.82 -6.76 -3.24
CA GLY A 604 16.55 -6.70 -1.80
C GLY A 604 16.00 -5.34 -1.34
N ARG A 605 15.94 -4.34 -2.22
CA ARG A 605 15.37 -3.01 -1.96
C ARG A 605 14.02 -2.85 -2.66
N GLU A 606 13.09 -2.18 -1.99
CA GLU A 606 11.81 -1.79 -2.57
C GLU A 606 12.01 -0.55 -3.45
N ALA A 607 11.48 -0.58 -4.66
CA ALA A 607 11.40 0.58 -5.55
C ALA A 607 10.01 1.26 -5.48
N LEU A 608 8.96 0.48 -5.19
CA LEU A 608 7.58 0.96 -5.16
C LEU A 608 6.90 0.60 -3.84
N ALA A 609 6.02 1.48 -3.38
CA ALA A 609 5.08 1.22 -2.30
C ALA A 609 3.64 1.27 -2.85
N PRO A 610 3.07 0.12 -3.25
CA PRO A 610 1.67 0.04 -3.70
C PRO A 610 0.72 0.24 -2.51
N MET A 611 -0.39 0.92 -2.78
CA MET A 611 -1.39 1.36 -1.82
C MET A 611 -2.80 1.13 -2.37
N ILE A 612 -3.74 0.85 -1.48
CA ILE A 612 -5.17 0.89 -1.75
C ILE A 612 -5.76 2.19 -1.21
N LEU A 613 -6.64 2.81 -1.98
CA LEU A 613 -7.39 3.98 -1.58
C LEU A 613 -8.69 3.54 -0.93
N LEU A 614 -8.88 3.92 0.32
CA LEU A 614 -10.06 3.61 1.11
C LEU A 614 -10.77 4.91 1.49
N ASN A 615 -12.09 4.94 1.37
CA ASN A 615 -12.91 5.97 1.98
C ASN A 615 -13.08 5.72 3.49
N GLU A 616 -13.77 6.63 4.18
CA GLU A 616 -13.97 6.53 5.63
C GLU A 616 -14.69 5.24 6.06
N VAL A 617 -15.74 4.86 5.34
CA VAL A 617 -16.54 3.66 5.62
C VAL A 617 -15.70 2.39 5.41
N GLU A 618 -14.98 2.31 4.30
CA GLU A 618 -14.11 1.18 3.97
C GLU A 618 -12.96 1.03 5.00
N LEU A 619 -12.40 2.14 5.48
CA LEU A 619 -11.36 2.13 6.51
C LEU A 619 -11.91 1.70 7.88
N ASP A 620 -13.10 2.15 8.26
CA ASP A 620 -13.77 1.74 9.50
C ASP A 620 -14.11 0.25 9.48
N GLU A 621 -14.59 -0.26 8.34
CA GLU A 621 -14.84 -1.69 8.17
C GLU A 621 -13.55 -2.50 8.23
N LEU A 622 -12.49 -2.05 7.54
CA LEU A 622 -11.17 -2.68 7.60
C LEU A 622 -10.64 -2.74 9.04
N GLU A 623 -10.78 -1.66 9.80
CA GLU A 623 -10.42 -1.62 11.21
C GLU A 623 -11.22 -2.64 12.03
N GLN A 624 -12.55 -2.71 11.85
CA GLN A 624 -13.38 -3.70 12.54
C GLN A 624 -12.93 -5.13 12.23
N ARG A 625 -12.54 -5.43 10.99
CA ARG A 625 -11.99 -6.75 10.61
C ARG A 625 -10.66 -7.03 11.28
N VAL A 626 -9.73 -6.09 11.25
CA VAL A 626 -8.43 -6.24 11.91
C VAL A 626 -8.62 -6.43 13.42
N GLN A 627 -9.59 -5.75 14.02
CA GLN A 627 -9.94 -5.90 15.43
C GLN A 627 -10.54 -7.28 15.74
N GLU A 628 -11.38 -7.81 14.85
CA GLU A 628 -11.91 -9.17 14.97
C GLU A 628 -10.81 -10.23 14.83
N LEU A 629 -9.93 -10.11 13.83
CA LEU A 629 -8.77 -10.99 13.65
C LEU A 629 -7.84 -10.98 14.87
N LYS A 630 -7.59 -9.80 15.44
CA LYS A 630 -6.85 -9.64 16.68
C LYS A 630 -7.54 -10.38 17.83
N ASN A 631 -8.84 -10.16 18.04
CA ASN A 631 -9.59 -10.79 19.13
C ASN A 631 -9.56 -12.31 19.03
N ILE A 632 -9.73 -12.86 17.83
CA ILE A 632 -9.68 -14.31 17.58
C ILE A 632 -8.26 -14.82 17.88
N GLY A 633 -7.21 -14.13 17.43
CA GLY A 633 -5.83 -14.49 17.74
C GLY A 633 -5.55 -14.48 19.26
N GLU A 634 -6.07 -13.51 20.00
CA GLU A 634 -5.98 -13.46 21.46
C GLU A 634 -6.75 -14.58 22.16
N MET A 635 -7.87 -15.05 21.59
CA MET A 635 -8.60 -16.21 22.09
C MET A 635 -7.87 -17.52 21.80
N ALA A 636 -7.22 -17.65 20.64
CA ALA A 636 -6.36 -18.78 20.29
C ALA A 636 -5.14 -18.88 21.23
N MET A 637 -4.51 -17.75 21.58
CA MET A 637 -3.43 -17.73 22.57
C MET A 637 -3.88 -18.17 23.97
N ARG A 638 -5.16 -17.94 24.32
CA ARG A 638 -5.75 -18.37 25.60
C ARG A 638 -6.27 -19.81 25.60
N GLY A 639 -6.44 -20.42 24.44
CA GLY A 639 -7.04 -21.76 24.29
C GLY A 639 -8.56 -21.79 24.42
N ASP A 640 -9.23 -20.64 24.28
CA ASP A 640 -10.65 -20.47 24.60
C ASP A 640 -11.60 -20.93 23.46
N SER A 641 -11.12 -21.13 22.22
CA SER A 641 -12.01 -21.31 21.04
C SER A 641 -11.47 -22.17 19.89
N GLY A 642 -10.51 -23.07 20.15
CA GLY A 642 -9.95 -23.97 19.12
C GLY A 642 -8.43 -24.03 19.17
N THR A 643 -7.81 -24.74 18.23
CA THR A 643 -6.35 -24.79 18.08
C THR A 643 -5.84 -23.61 17.24
N THR A 644 -4.54 -23.32 17.32
CA THR A 644 -3.88 -22.34 16.44
C THR A 644 -4.00 -22.70 14.95
N LEU A 645 -4.22 -23.98 14.64
CA LEU A 645 -4.49 -24.48 13.30
C LEU A 645 -5.91 -24.14 12.83
N ASP A 646 -6.91 -24.29 13.69
CA ASP A 646 -8.28 -23.88 13.37
C ASP A 646 -8.34 -22.36 13.14
N PHE A 647 -7.50 -21.60 13.85
CA PHE A 647 -7.31 -20.17 13.63
C PHE A 647 -6.63 -19.85 12.30
N PHE A 648 -5.54 -20.55 11.94
CA PHE A 648 -4.88 -20.36 10.64
C PHE A 648 -5.85 -20.59 9.47
N ASP A 649 -6.60 -21.69 9.52
CA ASP A 649 -7.56 -22.03 8.46
C ASP A 649 -8.67 -20.96 8.36
N LEU A 650 -9.22 -20.52 9.51
CA LEU A 650 -10.22 -19.44 9.54
C LEU A 650 -9.71 -18.13 8.96
N VAL A 651 -8.48 -17.72 9.27
CA VAL A 651 -7.94 -16.43 8.81
C VAL A 651 -7.44 -16.50 7.37
N SER A 652 -6.83 -17.61 6.94
CA SER A 652 -6.43 -17.83 5.55
C SER A 652 -7.64 -17.79 4.59
N ASP A 653 -8.77 -18.35 5.01
CA ASP A 653 -10.01 -18.34 4.23
C ASP A 653 -10.68 -16.95 4.18
N ASN A 654 -10.55 -16.13 5.24
CA ASN A 654 -11.20 -14.83 5.36
C ASN A 654 -10.39 -13.64 4.82
N THR A 655 -9.06 -13.66 4.95
CA THR A 655 -8.18 -12.54 4.52
C THR A 655 -8.30 -12.24 3.03
N ARG A 656 -8.54 -13.27 2.21
CA ARG A 656 -8.74 -13.16 0.76
C ARG A 656 -9.94 -12.29 0.34
N PHE A 657 -10.96 -12.18 1.19
CA PHE A 657 -12.13 -11.33 0.93
C PHE A 657 -11.96 -9.91 1.46
N THR A 658 -11.44 -9.79 2.69
CA THR A 658 -11.29 -8.49 3.37
C THR A 658 -10.33 -7.53 2.68
N MET A 659 -9.36 -8.06 1.92
CA MET A 659 -8.39 -7.24 1.21
C MET A 659 -8.99 -6.55 -0.04
N VAL A 660 -10.01 -7.16 -0.66
CA VAL A 660 -10.58 -6.69 -1.93
C VAL A 660 -11.80 -5.80 -1.71
N ASP A 661 -12.63 -6.08 -0.71
CA ASP A 661 -13.78 -5.25 -0.35
C ASP A 661 -14.14 -5.41 1.15
N PRO A 662 -13.77 -4.44 2.00
CA PRO A 662 -14.10 -4.46 3.43
C PRO A 662 -15.62 -4.48 3.73
N SER A 663 -16.43 -3.97 2.79
CA SER A 663 -17.87 -3.73 2.93
C SER A 663 -18.75 -4.92 2.55
N ALA A 664 -18.18 -5.88 1.82
CA ALA A 664 -18.98 -6.83 1.07
C ALA A 664 -19.83 -7.79 1.91
N VAL A 665 -19.48 -8.16 3.15
CA VAL A 665 -20.20 -9.23 3.88
C VAL A 665 -19.95 -9.26 5.40
N ASN A 666 -20.93 -9.61 6.24
CA ASN A 666 -20.72 -9.98 7.66
C ASN A 666 -19.62 -11.07 7.80
N PHE A 667 -18.77 -11.04 8.84
CA PHE A 667 -17.65 -11.98 9.04
C PHE A 667 -18.05 -13.46 9.02
N ARG A 668 -19.30 -13.78 9.38
CA ARG A 668 -19.86 -15.15 9.32
C ARG A 668 -20.42 -15.54 7.95
N ASP A 669 -20.69 -14.58 7.08
CA ASP A 669 -21.29 -14.78 5.75
C ASP A 669 -20.27 -14.61 4.60
N ALA A 670 -19.03 -14.17 4.93
CA ALA A 670 -17.88 -14.03 4.01
C ALA A 670 -17.55 -15.30 3.20
N PHE A 671 -18.13 -16.44 3.59
CA PHE A 671 -18.05 -17.71 2.88
C PHE A 671 -18.80 -17.76 1.54
N SER A 672 -19.56 -16.72 1.13
CA SER A 672 -20.51 -16.82 0.00
C SER A 672 -20.27 -15.86 -1.18
N ALA A 673 -19.27 -14.97 -1.10
CA ALA A 673 -18.88 -14.13 -2.23
C ALA A 673 -17.85 -14.87 -3.11
N PRO A 674 -17.79 -14.64 -4.43
CA PRO A 674 -16.69 -15.11 -5.26
C PRO A 674 -15.38 -14.49 -4.79
N LEU A 675 -14.39 -15.35 -4.62
CA LEU A 675 -13.05 -15.02 -4.19
C LEU A 675 -12.42 -13.99 -5.13
N GLY A 676 -12.17 -12.78 -4.65
CA GLY A 676 -11.25 -11.82 -5.28
C GLY A 676 -9.78 -12.24 -5.17
N MET A 677 -9.51 -13.56 -5.06
CA MET A 677 -8.20 -14.16 -4.79
C MET A 677 -7.09 -13.74 -5.75
N ASN A 678 -7.45 -13.24 -6.93
CA ASN A 678 -6.53 -12.89 -8.00
C ASN A 678 -6.46 -11.38 -8.23
N ASN A 679 -6.93 -10.56 -7.28
CA ASN A 679 -7.19 -9.14 -7.53
C ASN A 679 -6.25 -8.15 -6.82
N LEU A 680 -5.23 -8.60 -6.09
CA LEU A 680 -4.22 -7.69 -5.55
C LEU A 680 -2.82 -8.24 -5.79
N PRO A 681 -1.82 -7.39 -6.08
CA PRO A 681 -0.43 -7.80 -6.14
C PRO A 681 0.15 -7.88 -4.71
N TYR A 682 -0.51 -8.60 -3.80
CA TYR A 682 -0.10 -8.73 -2.40
C TYR A 682 -0.69 -10.00 -1.77
N ASP A 683 0.19 -10.76 -1.11
CA ASP A 683 -0.18 -11.82 -0.19
C ASP A 683 -0.09 -11.29 1.25
N SER A 684 -1.14 -11.48 2.05
CA SER A 684 -1.15 -11.08 3.46
C SER A 684 -0.07 -11.78 4.28
N ASP A 685 0.28 -11.20 5.44
CA ASP A 685 1.27 -11.77 6.38
C ASP A 685 0.97 -13.24 6.72
N ILE A 686 -0.31 -13.60 6.80
CA ILE A 686 -0.74 -14.98 7.05
C ILE A 686 -0.64 -15.87 5.81
N MET A 687 -0.90 -15.33 4.62
CA MET A 687 -0.77 -16.06 3.35
C MET A 687 0.70 -16.36 3.02
N ALA A 688 1.63 -15.53 3.50
CA ALA A 688 3.06 -15.76 3.42
C ALA A 688 3.60 -16.76 4.46
N THR A 689 2.75 -17.26 5.37
CA THR A 689 3.12 -18.21 6.43
C THR A 689 2.50 -19.58 6.14
N THR A 690 3.19 -20.66 6.51
CA THR A 690 2.63 -22.02 6.40
C THR A 690 1.80 -22.40 7.61
N ARG A 691 0.88 -23.35 7.41
CA ARG A 691 0.03 -23.92 8.46
C ARG A 691 0.86 -24.50 9.61
N GLU A 692 2.00 -25.12 9.29
CA GLU A 692 2.95 -25.69 10.23
C GLU A 692 3.71 -24.61 11.01
N GLU A 693 4.17 -23.55 10.35
CA GLU A 693 4.85 -22.43 11.00
C GLU A 693 3.93 -21.68 11.97
N PHE A 694 2.64 -21.56 11.62
CA PHE A 694 1.64 -20.86 12.43
C PHE A 694 1.18 -21.65 13.67
N GLN A 695 1.63 -22.89 13.85
CA GLN A 695 1.41 -23.65 15.09
C GLN A 695 2.12 -23.03 16.30
N SER A 696 3.22 -22.31 16.08
CA SER A 696 4.03 -21.72 17.14
C SER A 696 3.31 -20.54 17.81
N MET A 697 3.27 -20.56 19.15
CA MET A 697 2.70 -19.47 19.96
C MET A 697 3.39 -18.12 19.69
N ASP A 698 4.69 -18.12 19.41
CA ASP A 698 5.45 -16.91 19.09
C ASP A 698 4.98 -16.28 17.76
N ARG A 699 4.57 -17.10 16.78
CA ARG A 699 4.03 -16.64 15.50
C ARG A 699 2.64 -16.02 15.69
N VAL A 700 1.78 -16.65 16.49
CA VAL A 700 0.46 -16.10 16.84
C VAL A 700 0.61 -14.78 17.60
N GLN A 701 1.56 -14.69 18.52
CA GLN A 701 1.84 -13.45 19.25
C GLN A 701 2.36 -12.34 18.32
N ALA A 702 3.24 -12.68 17.37
CA ALA A 702 3.73 -11.73 16.37
C ALA A 702 2.59 -11.23 15.46
N PHE A 703 1.70 -12.13 15.02
CA PHE A 703 0.50 -11.79 14.25
C PHE A 703 -0.40 -10.81 15.02
N VAL A 704 -0.74 -11.10 16.28
CA VAL A 704 -1.57 -10.22 17.13
C VAL A 704 -0.90 -8.85 17.35
N ARG A 705 0.44 -8.81 17.50
CA ARG A 705 1.17 -7.54 17.58
C ARG A 705 1.11 -6.76 16.25
N SER A 706 1.21 -7.44 15.11
CA SER A 706 1.05 -6.84 13.78
C SER A 706 -0.34 -6.19 13.65
N MET A 707 -1.41 -6.88 14.03
CA MET A 707 -2.77 -6.33 14.01
C MET A 707 -2.90 -5.08 14.89
N ASN A 708 -2.31 -5.09 16.09
CA ASN A 708 -2.26 -3.90 16.96
C ASN A 708 -1.49 -2.72 16.34
N ASN A 709 -0.51 -2.97 15.48
CA ASN A 709 0.19 -1.90 14.77
C ASN A 709 -0.68 -1.32 13.65
N LYS A 710 -1.33 -2.20 12.87
CA LYS A 710 -2.25 -1.83 11.78
C LYS A 710 -3.44 -1.01 12.29
N LEU A 711 -4.08 -1.44 13.39
CA LEU A 711 -5.18 -0.67 14.03
C LEU A 711 -4.77 0.75 14.43
N ARG A 712 -3.59 0.89 15.06
CA ARG A 712 -3.07 2.22 15.43
C ARG A 712 -2.80 3.09 14.22
N HIS A 713 -2.28 2.51 13.14
CA HIS A 713 -2.09 3.23 11.88
C HIS A 713 -3.43 3.74 11.33
N TYR A 714 -4.48 2.92 11.36
CA TYR A 714 -5.82 3.34 10.92
C TYR A 714 -6.39 4.45 11.80
N GLU A 715 -6.22 4.38 13.12
CA GLU A 715 -6.60 5.46 14.04
C GLU A 715 -5.87 6.78 13.74
N ASP A 716 -4.58 6.72 13.41
CA ASP A 716 -3.80 7.90 13.00
C ASP A 716 -4.33 8.52 11.68
N LEU A 717 -4.71 7.68 10.71
CA LEU A 717 -5.32 8.15 9.46
C LEU A 717 -6.68 8.79 9.71
N LYS A 718 -7.51 8.19 10.57
CA LYS A 718 -8.84 8.72 10.93
C LYS A 718 -8.75 10.04 11.67
N ARG A 719 -7.79 10.22 12.57
CA ARG A 719 -7.52 11.52 13.22
C ARG A 719 -7.19 12.64 12.22
N GLN A 720 -6.87 12.29 10.97
CA GLN A 720 -6.52 13.22 9.91
C GLN A 720 -7.57 13.38 8.82
N GLN A 721 -8.80 12.89 9.00
CA GLN A 721 -9.90 13.02 8.02
C GLN A 721 -10.10 14.45 7.49
N GLY A 722 -9.92 15.46 8.34
CA GLY A 722 -10.01 16.87 7.95
C GLY A 722 -8.83 17.42 7.15
N ASN A 723 -7.72 16.68 7.03
CA ASN A 723 -6.49 17.12 6.38
C ASN A 723 -6.51 16.76 4.88
N SER A 724 -6.67 17.75 4.01
CA SER A 724 -6.65 17.59 2.54
C SER A 724 -5.30 17.15 1.96
N ASN A 725 -4.24 17.13 2.77
CA ASN A 725 -2.95 16.56 2.37
C ASN A 725 -2.89 15.04 2.55
N VAL A 726 -3.75 14.47 3.39
CA VAL A 726 -3.83 13.02 3.67
C VAL A 726 -5.06 12.40 3.03
N TRP A 727 -6.23 13.03 3.22
CA TRP A 727 -7.49 12.61 2.64
C TRP A 727 -7.78 13.41 1.37
N LYS A 728 -7.79 12.71 0.23
CA LYS A 728 -7.86 13.29 -1.11
C LYS A 728 -9.24 13.11 -1.73
N LYS A 729 -9.69 14.10 -2.48
CA LYS A 729 -10.85 13.95 -3.37
C LYS A 729 -10.42 13.32 -4.67
N LEU A 730 -11.27 12.44 -5.19
CA LEU A 730 -11.05 11.73 -6.44
C LEU A 730 -11.55 12.52 -7.66
N SER A 731 -12.55 13.38 -7.46
CA SER A 731 -13.02 14.35 -8.46
C SER A 731 -13.35 15.69 -7.80
N MET A 732 -13.49 16.75 -8.60
CA MET A 732 -13.85 18.08 -8.06
C MET A 732 -15.23 18.09 -7.41
N GLY A 733 -16.18 17.31 -7.95
CA GLY A 733 -17.53 17.19 -7.41
C GLY A 733 -17.69 16.16 -6.29
N THR A 734 -16.64 15.39 -5.96
CA THR A 734 -16.67 14.44 -4.84
C THR A 734 -16.99 15.16 -3.52
N SER A 735 -17.95 14.59 -2.78
CA SER A 735 -18.38 15.07 -1.47
C SER A 735 -17.21 15.09 -0.48
N GLU A 736 -17.29 15.96 0.54
CA GLU A 736 -16.32 15.96 1.64
C GLU A 736 -16.27 14.64 2.41
N ARG A 737 -17.37 13.88 2.39
CA ARG A 737 -17.51 12.58 3.06
C ARG A 737 -16.93 11.42 2.25
N ASP A 738 -16.69 11.62 0.96
CA ASP A 738 -16.23 10.57 0.02
C ASP A 738 -14.74 10.74 -0.32
N ARG A 739 -13.98 11.45 0.55
CA ARG A 739 -12.53 11.53 0.44
C ARG A 739 -11.92 10.16 0.70
N VAL A 740 -10.79 9.90 0.06
CA VAL A 740 -10.04 8.66 0.21
C VAL A 740 -8.66 8.89 0.82
N VAL A 741 -8.15 7.88 1.50
CA VAL A 741 -6.79 7.82 2.03
C VAL A 741 -6.04 6.62 1.47
N GLY A 742 -4.75 6.79 1.19
CA GLY A 742 -3.89 5.70 0.75
C GLY A 742 -3.40 4.86 1.92
N VAL A 743 -3.66 3.56 1.89
CA VAL A 743 -3.16 2.55 2.82
C VAL A 743 -2.24 1.62 2.05
N GLU A 744 -0.97 1.51 2.44
CA GLU A 744 -0.01 0.61 1.79
C GLU A 744 -0.48 -0.84 1.89
N LEU A 745 -0.25 -1.65 0.85
CA LEU A 745 -0.78 -3.02 0.78
C LEU A 745 -0.32 -3.89 1.96
N ASN A 746 0.88 -3.67 2.50
CA ASN A 746 1.36 -4.42 3.67
C ASN A 746 0.84 -3.91 5.01
N GLN A 747 0.06 -2.83 5.02
CA GLN A 747 -0.73 -2.43 6.18
C GLN A 747 -2.08 -3.15 6.20
N LEU A 748 -2.47 -3.86 5.13
CA LEU A 748 -3.66 -4.72 5.11
C LEU A 748 -3.44 -5.98 5.97
N PRO A 749 -4.50 -6.56 6.59
CA PRO A 749 -4.43 -7.69 7.51
C PRO A 749 -3.65 -8.89 6.98
#